data_AF-A0A2G4T320-F1
#
_entry.id   AF-A0A2G4T320-F1
#
_cell.length_a   1.000
_cell.length_b   1.000
_cell.length_c   1.000
_cell.angle_alpha   90.00
_cell.angle_beta   90.00
_cell.angle_gamma   90.00
#
_symmetry.space_group_name_H-M   'P 1'
#
loop_
_entity.id
_entity.type
_entity.pdbx_description
1 polymer ?
#
loop_
_entity_poly.entity_id
_entity_poly.type
_entity_poly.pdbx_seq_one_letter_code
_entity_poly.pdbx_strand_id
1 'polypeptide(L)'
;MPPPSSSSKLTLNKNAGIDYVIKFKFPTSSRDKSRQQLEQHVTKSLKDLTARLNSVGLRYQIRPGKEPDTLLIFISSPIQCIKKEFRRERVRDFLLGIRVDDIDEASDIQTFKELTKAERLRLVYEIMTQPKEEGGAGISPQTDQYVESIIPLHNDELNDKWLKSWSTKWLIDDNDLLLIRNHFGEKIAYYFAFLQNYFLWLSVPASLGVFVYLTHTNTLAGWYSLAMIIWAIVFIEIWKRKENQLAIQWGARNYSKNEKRRTEFKGDRWVKDEITGEDMPVVSTYKLLIRRLASIPGVTIGAAFLSIIVGFVFMLQLFLHEYYNGPFKQFLHYTPTVGYVLLIPTMTKIYSQWMKRLNDWEMHKTSAAYEYYYTQKIFIANFLVGYLSIFITAWIYIPFGDHVLPYLVQYNISHDHKSVDFQRLRAQLVYFVVTGQIVGFLTEMAVPYVINLIKPKAQRVSEKVLHKREMPTTKELAIREASENDEEEVKFMEKVYNEVSMLEYDIYIDYAEMVIQFGYVSMFSTVWPLTALCCLINNWIELRGDAVKICKRPTPLRAESIGPWLGNMETLIWLSSITMSSFAYLFHPSTNIHSYYTPIFTLVAILISEHIYVVLRLGIRQAIHLLYPNASEYLVKKEEYKLKKVWLERMIGNHEAFISATEQQDNSDLSQGLSAKIWRNHLNQPKIEVDTAVQIVQNAFKTE
;
A
#
# COMPACT_ATOMS: atom_id res chain seq x y z
N MET A 1 -32.24 -25.82 12.75
CA MET A 1 -31.07 -24.94 12.91
C MET A 1 -31.21 -24.21 14.24
N PRO A 2 -30.22 -24.26 15.14
CA PRO A 2 -30.28 -23.52 16.41
C PRO A 2 -30.18 -22.01 16.14
N PRO A 3 -30.70 -21.16 17.05
CA PRO A 3 -30.67 -19.72 16.89
C PRO A 3 -29.22 -19.18 16.90
N PRO A 4 -28.96 -18.03 16.25
CA PRO A 4 -27.61 -17.51 16.10
C PRO A 4 -26.96 -17.24 17.45
N SER A 5 -25.74 -17.75 17.60
CA SER A 5 -24.92 -17.62 18.79
C SER A 5 -24.64 -16.15 19.11
N SER A 6 -24.65 -15.85 20.39
CA SER A 6 -24.43 -14.56 21.07
C SER A 6 -23.05 -13.91 20.85
N SER A 7 -22.26 -14.37 19.87
CA SER A 7 -20.85 -14.01 19.71
C SER A 7 -20.62 -12.61 19.11
N SER A 8 -21.56 -12.07 18.33
CA SER A 8 -21.40 -10.73 17.74
C SER A 8 -21.61 -9.59 18.74
N LYS A 9 -22.47 -9.78 19.76
CA LYS A 9 -22.72 -8.80 20.84
C LYS A 9 -21.53 -8.62 21.79
N LEU A 10 -20.54 -9.52 21.79
CA LEU A 10 -19.40 -9.51 22.73
C LEU A 10 -18.18 -8.70 22.26
N THR A 11 -18.16 -8.19 21.03
CA THR A 11 -16.97 -7.49 20.50
C THR A 11 -16.94 -5.98 20.78
N LEU A 12 -18.08 -5.34 21.06
CA LEU A 12 -18.14 -3.93 21.45
C LEU A 12 -17.63 -3.64 22.86
N ASN A 13 -17.56 -4.64 23.74
CA ASN A 13 -17.20 -4.45 25.15
C ASN A 13 -15.68 -4.37 25.43
N LYS A 14 -14.79 -4.71 24.49
CA LYS A 14 -13.35 -4.91 24.82
C LYS A 14 -12.48 -3.65 24.78
N ASN A 15 -12.85 -2.66 23.97
CA ASN A 15 -12.22 -1.32 23.95
C ASN A 15 -13.23 -0.25 24.37
N ALA A 16 -14.18 -0.60 25.26
CA ALA A 16 -15.27 0.30 25.69
C ALA A 16 -16.09 0.93 24.53
N GLY A 17 -16.18 0.25 23.37
CA GLY A 17 -16.88 0.76 22.19
C GLY A 17 -16.19 1.94 21.47
N ILE A 18 -14.89 2.16 21.74
CA ILE A 18 -14.08 3.20 21.10
C ILE A 18 -13.52 2.68 19.77
N ASP A 19 -13.80 3.41 18.69
CA ASP A 19 -13.31 3.09 17.34
C ASP A 19 -11.98 3.82 17.05
N TYR A 20 -11.89 5.12 17.39
CA TYR A 20 -10.72 5.97 17.14
C TYR A 20 -10.38 6.88 18.32
N VAL A 21 -9.11 7.27 18.39
CA VAL A 21 -8.58 8.28 19.31
C VAL A 21 -7.90 9.38 18.48
N ILE A 22 -8.35 10.63 18.65
CA ILE A 22 -7.66 11.80 18.09
C ILE A 22 -6.72 12.35 19.15
N LYS A 23 -5.44 12.45 18.81
CA LYS A 23 -4.42 13.12 19.63
C LYS A 23 -4.42 14.60 19.28
N PHE A 24 -4.89 15.42 20.22
CA PHE A 24 -4.95 16.87 20.08
C PHE A 24 -3.83 17.50 20.91
N LYS A 25 -2.84 18.11 20.24
CA LYS A 25 -1.64 18.66 20.88
C LYS A 25 -1.60 20.17 20.71
N PHE A 26 -1.40 20.90 21.80
CA PHE A 26 -1.42 22.36 21.82
C PHE A 26 -0.23 22.92 22.60
N PRO A 27 0.41 24.01 22.15
CA PRO A 27 1.56 24.57 22.84
C PRO A 27 1.16 25.26 24.15
N THR A 28 1.86 24.94 25.24
CA THR A 28 1.66 25.56 26.57
C THR A 28 2.72 26.62 26.92
N SER A 29 3.83 26.68 26.19
CA SER A 29 4.92 27.64 26.42
C SER A 29 4.76 28.88 25.54
N SER A 30 4.24 29.97 26.13
CA SER A 30 4.17 31.28 25.48
C SER A 30 4.27 32.39 26.52
N ARG A 31 4.94 33.50 26.17
CA ARG A 31 4.93 34.76 26.96
C ARG A 31 3.49 35.23 27.21
N ASP A 32 3.21 35.80 28.37
CA ASP A 32 1.86 35.98 28.93
C ASP A 32 0.83 36.64 27.99
N LYS A 33 1.20 37.67 27.22
CA LYS A 33 0.26 38.34 26.28
C LYS A 33 -0.17 37.46 25.10
N SER A 34 0.71 36.58 24.63
CA SER A 34 0.40 35.61 23.57
C SER A 34 -0.33 34.38 24.11
N ARG A 35 -0.27 34.12 25.42
CA ARG A 35 -0.92 32.96 26.06
C ARG A 35 -2.45 33.03 26.01
N GLN A 36 -3.04 34.18 26.31
CA GLN A 36 -4.50 34.37 26.22
C GLN A 36 -5.01 34.22 24.77
N GLN A 37 -4.27 34.75 23.80
CA GLN A 37 -4.60 34.62 22.37
C GLN A 37 -4.50 33.15 21.91
N LEU A 38 -3.44 32.45 22.34
CA LEU A 38 -3.28 31.02 22.06
C LEU A 38 -4.39 30.19 22.70
N GLU A 39 -4.75 30.46 23.94
CA GLU A 39 -5.84 29.77 24.65
C GLU A 39 -7.17 29.96 23.93
N GLN A 40 -7.49 31.19 23.49
CA GLN A 40 -8.68 31.46 22.69
C GLN A 40 -8.65 30.70 21.36
N HIS A 41 -7.51 30.67 20.66
CA HIS A 41 -7.36 29.98 19.38
C HIS A 41 -7.50 28.46 19.53
N VAL A 42 -6.85 27.86 20.54
CA VAL A 42 -6.93 26.43 20.86
C VAL A 42 -8.36 26.06 21.24
N THR A 43 -9.00 26.84 22.11
CA THR A 43 -10.39 26.60 22.54
C THR A 43 -11.36 26.71 21.38
N LYS A 44 -11.17 27.71 20.49
CA LYS A 44 -11.97 27.86 19.28
C LYS A 44 -11.79 26.66 18.35
N SER A 45 -10.56 26.20 18.14
CA SER A 45 -10.28 25.03 17.31
C SER A 45 -10.87 23.75 17.89
N LEU A 46 -10.83 23.57 19.21
CA LEU A 46 -11.43 22.42 19.89
C LEU A 46 -12.96 22.44 19.79
N LYS A 47 -13.58 23.62 19.93
CA LYS A 47 -15.02 23.80 19.73
C LYS A 47 -15.44 23.54 18.29
N ASP A 48 -14.65 24.00 17.32
CA ASP A 48 -14.90 23.72 15.90
C ASP A 48 -14.78 22.23 15.57
N LEU A 49 -13.73 21.57 16.08
CA LEU A 49 -13.52 20.13 15.89
C LEU A 49 -14.70 19.31 16.46
N THR A 50 -15.14 19.65 17.66
CA THR A 50 -16.26 18.96 18.31
C THR A 50 -17.62 19.26 17.64
N ALA A 51 -17.82 20.49 17.16
CA ALA A 51 -18.99 20.85 16.36
C ALA A 51 -19.03 20.06 15.03
N ARG A 52 -17.89 19.89 14.36
CA ARG A 52 -17.77 19.06 13.16
C ARG A 52 -18.11 17.60 13.44
N LEU A 53 -17.57 17.00 14.51
CA LEU A 53 -17.89 15.62 14.89
C LEU A 53 -19.39 15.42 15.18
N ASN A 54 -20.00 16.38 15.88
CA ASN A 54 -21.45 16.37 16.13
C ASN A 54 -22.28 16.50 14.85
N SER A 55 -21.84 17.30 13.88
CA SER A 55 -22.57 17.49 12.62
C SER A 55 -22.73 16.20 11.80
N VAL A 56 -21.80 15.25 11.96
CA VAL A 56 -21.85 13.94 11.29
C VAL A 56 -22.44 12.84 12.18
N GLY A 57 -22.81 13.17 13.43
CA GLY A 57 -23.46 12.26 14.37
C GLY A 57 -22.52 11.26 15.05
N LEU A 58 -21.22 11.56 15.13
CA LEU A 58 -20.27 10.77 15.92
C LEU A 58 -20.31 11.19 17.40
N ARG A 59 -20.23 10.22 18.31
CA ARG A 59 -20.11 10.50 19.75
C ARG A 59 -18.65 10.66 20.09
N TYR A 60 -18.33 11.62 20.95
CA TYR A 60 -16.96 11.81 21.43
C TYR A 60 -16.91 12.03 22.94
N GLN A 61 -15.78 11.67 23.54
CA GLN A 61 -15.43 11.96 24.92
C GLN A 61 -14.01 12.49 24.97
N ILE A 62 -13.75 13.51 25.79
CA ILE A 62 -12.43 14.12 25.92
C ILE A 62 -11.80 13.66 27.23
N ARG A 63 -10.58 13.14 27.16
CA ARG A 63 -9.75 12.75 28.30
C ARG A 63 -8.40 13.48 28.25
N PRO A 64 -7.76 13.75 29.39
CA PRO A 64 -6.41 14.30 29.40
C PRO A 64 -5.41 13.32 28.78
N GLY A 65 -4.38 13.83 28.12
CA GLY A 65 -3.26 13.03 27.62
C GLY A 65 -2.18 12.76 28.68
N LYS A 66 -1.17 11.99 28.29
CA LYS A 66 -0.01 11.70 29.16
C LYS A 66 0.81 12.95 29.47
N GLU A 67 0.93 13.85 28.48
CA GLU A 67 1.61 15.13 28.61
C GLU A 67 0.55 16.24 28.89
N PRO A 68 0.85 17.26 29.71
CA PRO A 68 -0.12 18.29 30.08
C PRO A 68 -0.59 19.16 28.91
N ASP A 69 0.11 19.11 27.79
CA ASP A 69 -0.14 19.82 26.54
C ASP A 69 -0.89 18.96 25.49
N THR A 70 -1.44 17.82 25.92
CA THR A 70 -2.14 16.86 25.06
C THR A 70 -3.53 16.51 25.60
N LEU A 71 -4.51 16.44 24.70
CA LEU A 71 -5.86 15.91 24.95
C LEU A 71 -6.09 14.71 24.03
N LEU A 72 -6.82 13.72 24.56
CA LEU A 72 -7.25 12.54 23.82
C LEU A 72 -8.77 12.63 23.60
N ILE A 73 -9.20 12.63 22.35
CA ILE A 73 -10.62 12.64 22.00
C ILE A 73 -10.98 11.23 21.54
N PHE A 74 -11.74 10.51 22.37
CA PHE A 74 -12.25 9.18 22.07
C PHE A 74 -13.49 9.30 21.22
N ILE A 75 -13.56 8.52 20.15
CA ILE A 75 -14.64 8.55 19.18
C ILE A 75 -15.33 7.20 19.18
N SER A 76 -16.65 7.24 19.34
CA SER A 76 -17.54 6.09 19.21
C SER A 76 -18.59 6.38 18.15
N SER A 77 -18.75 5.45 17.22
CA SER A 77 -19.70 5.59 16.12
C SER A 77 -21.01 4.84 16.39
N PRO A 78 -22.16 5.56 16.45
CA PRO A 78 -23.46 4.92 16.50
C PRO A 78 -23.72 4.05 15.27
N ILE A 79 -24.38 2.90 15.47
CA ILE A 79 -24.64 1.93 14.39
C ILE A 79 -25.42 2.53 13.20
N GLN A 80 -26.29 3.52 13.48
CA GLN A 80 -27.10 4.19 12.46
C GLN A 80 -26.25 5.01 11.48
N CYS A 81 -25.26 5.75 11.99
CA CYS A 81 -24.36 6.55 11.16
C CYS A 81 -23.56 5.64 10.22
N ILE A 82 -23.03 4.53 10.75
CA ILE A 82 -22.29 3.55 9.96
C ILE A 82 -23.19 2.87 8.93
N LYS A 83 -24.43 2.49 9.30
CA LYS A 83 -25.35 1.85 8.35
C LYS A 83 -25.68 2.76 7.17
N LYS A 84 -25.87 4.06 7.43
CA LYS A 84 -26.09 5.07 6.38
C LYS A 84 -24.88 5.18 5.45
N GLU A 85 -23.69 5.33 6.00
CA GLU A 85 -22.47 5.45 5.18
C GLU A 85 -22.13 4.15 4.46
N PHE A 86 -22.35 3.00 5.09
CA PHE A 86 -22.19 1.68 4.47
C PHE A 86 -23.07 1.55 3.24
N ARG A 87 -24.38 1.86 3.35
CA ARG A 87 -25.28 1.85 2.20
C ARG A 87 -24.80 2.80 1.10
N ARG A 88 -24.41 4.02 1.48
CA ARG A 88 -23.90 5.04 0.56
C ARG A 88 -22.66 4.56 -0.20
N GLU A 89 -21.70 3.95 0.50
CA GLU A 89 -20.50 3.37 -0.10
C GLU A 89 -20.85 2.23 -1.06
N ARG A 90 -21.75 1.32 -0.67
CA ARG A 90 -22.09 0.14 -1.48
C ARG A 90 -22.81 0.53 -2.78
N VAL A 91 -23.73 1.49 -2.70
CA VAL A 91 -24.38 2.06 -3.89
C VAL A 91 -23.34 2.74 -4.78
N ARG A 92 -22.45 3.55 -4.21
CA ARG A 92 -21.37 4.21 -4.94
C ARG A 92 -20.45 3.18 -5.63
N ASP A 93 -20.01 2.15 -4.93
CA ASP A 93 -19.16 1.10 -5.46
C ASP A 93 -19.82 0.31 -6.58
N PHE A 94 -21.13 0.06 -6.48
CA PHE A 94 -21.89 -0.57 -7.56
C PHE A 94 -21.96 0.33 -8.80
N LEU A 95 -22.33 1.61 -8.63
CA LEU A 95 -22.42 2.57 -9.73
C LEU A 95 -21.08 2.75 -10.45
N LEU A 96 -19.97 2.66 -9.70
CA LEU A 96 -18.62 2.78 -10.22
C LEU A 96 -18.05 1.46 -10.78
N GLY A 97 -18.81 0.36 -10.72
CA GLY A 97 -18.38 -0.96 -11.19
C GLY A 97 -17.24 -1.59 -10.39
N ILE A 98 -17.09 -1.18 -9.11
CA ILE A 98 -16.14 -1.77 -8.16
C ILE A 98 -16.70 -3.10 -7.62
N ARG A 99 -18.02 -3.14 -7.38
CA ARG A 99 -18.76 -4.34 -6.97
C ARG A 99 -19.81 -4.69 -8.02
N VAL A 100 -20.11 -5.98 -8.15
CA VAL A 100 -21.04 -6.54 -9.14
C VAL A 100 -22.27 -7.17 -8.47
N ASP A 101 -22.33 -7.11 -7.13
CA ASP A 101 -23.41 -7.72 -6.34
C ASP A 101 -24.71 -6.90 -6.41
N ASP A 102 -25.87 -7.56 -6.34
CA ASP A 102 -27.19 -6.90 -6.35
C ASP A 102 -27.41 -6.04 -5.08
N ILE A 103 -28.08 -4.91 -5.24
CA ILE A 103 -28.15 -3.81 -4.27
C ILE A 103 -29.47 -3.84 -3.46
N ASP A 104 -30.10 -5.00 -3.32
CA ASP A 104 -31.38 -5.13 -2.60
C ASP A 104 -31.23 -4.83 -1.11
N GLU A 105 -32.21 -4.17 -0.49
CA GLU A 105 -32.13 -3.83 0.95
C GLU A 105 -32.03 -5.08 1.85
N ALA A 106 -32.58 -6.21 1.41
CA ALA A 106 -32.49 -7.48 2.11
C ALA A 106 -31.05 -8.04 2.08
N SER A 107 -30.33 -7.91 0.96
CA SER A 107 -28.94 -8.36 0.85
C SER A 107 -28.03 -7.50 1.72
N ASP A 108 -28.25 -6.18 1.75
CA ASP A 108 -27.50 -5.28 2.63
C ASP A 108 -27.64 -5.59 4.10
N ILE A 109 -28.84 -5.94 4.56
CA ILE A 109 -29.07 -6.28 5.98
C ILE A 109 -28.25 -7.50 6.36
N GLN A 110 -28.13 -8.48 5.46
CA GLN A 110 -27.29 -9.66 5.68
C GLN A 110 -25.81 -9.29 5.64
N THR A 111 -25.35 -8.55 4.62
CA THR A 111 -23.94 -8.14 4.49
C THR A 111 -23.50 -7.23 5.65
N PHE A 112 -24.39 -6.36 6.14
CA PHE A 112 -24.09 -5.51 7.30
C PHE A 112 -23.90 -6.31 8.59
N LYS A 113 -24.57 -7.47 8.73
CA LYS A 113 -24.32 -8.38 9.87
C LYS A 113 -22.94 -9.04 9.77
N GLU A 114 -22.39 -9.16 8.58
CA GLU A 114 -21.07 -9.73 8.29
C GLU A 114 -19.96 -8.65 8.20
N LEU A 115 -20.26 -7.40 8.56
CA LEU A 115 -19.32 -6.28 8.47
C LEU A 115 -18.01 -6.58 9.21
N THR A 116 -16.90 -6.50 8.49
CA THR A 116 -15.58 -6.76 9.06
C THR A 116 -15.13 -5.60 9.95
N LYS A 117 -14.20 -5.88 10.88
CA LYS A 117 -13.64 -4.83 11.76
C LYS A 117 -12.89 -3.77 10.96
N ALA A 118 -12.15 -4.18 9.93
CA ALA A 118 -11.45 -3.30 9.02
C ALA A 118 -12.41 -2.37 8.27
N GLU A 119 -13.48 -2.92 7.67
CA GLU A 119 -14.48 -2.10 6.97
C GLU A 119 -15.19 -1.13 7.91
N ARG A 120 -15.57 -1.56 9.12
CA ARG A 120 -16.17 -0.66 10.12
C ARG A 120 -15.26 0.52 10.42
N LEU A 121 -13.99 0.27 10.76
CA LEU A 121 -13.05 1.34 11.09
C LEU A 121 -12.76 2.24 9.89
N ARG A 122 -12.62 1.66 8.70
CA ARG A 122 -12.45 2.43 7.46
C ARG A 122 -13.62 3.38 7.22
N LEU A 123 -14.87 2.92 7.39
CA LEU A 123 -16.06 3.77 7.26
C LEU A 123 -16.05 4.91 8.28
N VAL A 124 -15.72 4.62 9.54
CA VAL A 124 -15.62 5.67 10.57
C VAL A 124 -14.51 6.68 10.25
N TYR A 125 -13.37 6.20 9.76
CA TYR A 125 -12.27 7.07 9.31
C TYR A 125 -12.69 7.95 8.13
N GLU A 126 -13.39 7.38 7.17
CA GLU A 126 -13.95 8.07 6.02
C GLU A 126 -14.96 9.16 6.43
N ILE A 127 -15.84 8.85 7.39
CA ILE A 127 -16.80 9.81 7.97
C ILE A 127 -16.07 11.02 8.61
N MET A 128 -14.95 10.77 9.29
CA MET A 128 -14.16 11.84 9.94
C MET A 128 -13.36 12.67 8.93
N THR A 129 -12.73 12.01 7.96
CA THR A 129 -11.71 12.65 7.10
C THR A 129 -12.27 13.24 5.81
N GLN A 130 -13.39 12.74 5.29
CA GLN A 130 -13.96 13.24 4.04
C GLN A 130 -14.29 14.74 4.11
N PRO A 131 -14.17 15.48 2.99
CA PRO A 131 -14.60 16.87 2.90
C PRO A 131 -16.07 17.05 3.29
N LYS A 132 -16.42 18.22 3.82
CA LYS A 132 -17.79 18.54 4.26
C LYS A 132 -18.80 18.47 3.11
N GLU A 133 -18.36 18.81 1.90
CA GLU A 133 -19.23 18.78 0.71
C GLU A 133 -19.64 17.35 0.32
N GLU A 134 -18.84 16.35 0.71
CA GLU A 134 -19.15 14.92 0.52
C GLU A 134 -19.81 14.29 1.75
N GLY A 135 -20.23 15.11 2.72
CA GLY A 135 -20.90 14.65 3.94
C GLY A 135 -19.98 14.11 5.05
N GLY A 136 -18.68 14.38 4.98
CA GLY A 136 -17.72 14.07 6.05
C GLY A 136 -17.47 15.24 7.02
N ALA A 137 -16.66 15.01 8.06
CA ALA A 137 -16.30 16.05 9.03
C ALA A 137 -15.15 16.95 8.57
N GLY A 138 -14.36 16.53 7.57
CA GLY A 138 -13.22 17.27 7.03
C GLY A 138 -12.09 17.44 8.03
N ILE A 139 -11.84 16.43 8.87
CA ILE A 139 -10.77 16.44 9.88
C ILE A 139 -9.53 15.79 9.26
N SER A 140 -8.44 16.54 9.14
CA SER A 140 -7.15 16.00 8.68
C SER A 140 -6.01 16.55 9.53
N PRO A 141 -5.05 15.70 9.97
CA PRO A 141 -3.85 16.17 10.66
C PRO A 141 -3.02 17.19 9.87
N GLN A 142 -3.19 17.24 8.55
CA GLN A 142 -2.44 18.16 7.68
C GLN A 142 -3.10 19.54 7.60
N THR A 143 -4.43 19.61 7.75
CA THR A 143 -5.21 20.85 7.65
C THR A 143 -5.48 21.46 9.02
N ASP A 144 -5.73 20.63 10.03
CA ASP A 144 -6.07 21.04 11.38
C ASP A 144 -4.80 21.17 12.24
N GLN A 145 -4.42 22.41 12.58
CA GLN A 145 -3.15 22.76 13.23
C GLN A 145 -2.83 21.98 14.51
N TYR A 146 -3.85 21.63 15.31
CA TYR A 146 -3.69 20.99 16.62
C TYR A 146 -4.00 19.50 16.62
N VAL A 147 -4.45 18.94 15.50
CA VAL A 147 -4.69 17.49 15.36
C VAL A 147 -3.39 16.84 14.93
N GLU A 148 -2.74 16.10 15.83
CA GLU A 148 -1.46 15.45 15.55
C GLU A 148 -1.65 14.13 14.80
N SER A 149 -2.59 13.28 15.25
CA SER A 149 -2.82 11.96 14.67
C SER A 149 -4.20 11.41 15.00
N ILE A 150 -4.74 10.56 14.12
CA ILE A 150 -6.02 9.84 14.29
C ILE A 150 -5.71 8.33 14.32
N ILE A 151 -5.98 7.67 15.43
CA ILE A 151 -5.45 6.32 15.71
C ILE A 151 -6.58 5.35 16.05
N PRO A 152 -6.71 4.20 15.38
CA PRO A 152 -7.58 3.12 15.82
C PRO A 152 -6.91 2.29 16.93
N LEU A 153 -7.69 1.77 17.88
CA LEU A 153 -7.15 0.94 18.97
C LEU A 153 -6.92 -0.51 18.57
N HIS A 154 -5.93 -1.15 19.18
CA HIS A 154 -5.62 -2.56 18.99
C HIS A 154 -6.62 -3.51 19.66
N ASN A 155 -6.64 -4.75 19.15
CA ASN A 155 -7.31 -5.87 19.79
C ASN A 155 -6.25 -6.91 20.22
N ASP A 156 -5.78 -6.77 21.46
CA ASP A 156 -4.64 -7.53 21.99
C ASP A 156 -4.87 -9.05 21.92
N GLU A 157 -6.06 -9.53 22.24
CA GLU A 157 -6.39 -10.95 22.16
C GLU A 157 -6.30 -11.52 20.75
N LEU A 158 -6.73 -10.75 19.74
CA LEU A 158 -6.58 -11.17 18.36
C LEU A 158 -5.10 -11.17 17.99
N ASN A 159 -4.37 -10.12 18.38
CA ASN A 159 -2.94 -9.98 18.13
C ASN A 159 -2.14 -11.18 18.65
N ASP A 160 -2.36 -11.56 19.90
CA ASP A 160 -1.69 -12.71 20.51
C ASP A 160 -2.01 -14.03 19.79
N LYS A 161 -3.26 -14.21 19.37
CA LYS A 161 -3.70 -15.44 18.69
C LYS A 161 -3.09 -15.58 17.30
N TRP A 162 -3.12 -14.53 16.49
CA TRP A 162 -2.61 -14.63 15.12
C TRP A 162 -1.07 -14.68 15.09
N LEU A 163 -0.38 -13.92 15.95
CA LEU A 163 1.08 -14.00 16.08
C LEU A 163 1.55 -15.39 16.52
N LYS A 164 0.85 -16.01 17.48
CA LYS A 164 1.15 -17.39 17.91
C LYS A 164 0.88 -18.43 16.81
N SER A 165 -0.17 -18.23 16.02
CA SER A 165 -0.43 -19.10 14.86
C SER A 165 0.67 -18.97 13.80
N TRP A 166 1.13 -17.75 13.53
CA TRP A 166 2.11 -17.49 12.48
C TRP A 166 3.53 -17.89 12.83
N SER A 167 3.88 -17.87 14.12
CA SER A 167 5.17 -18.36 14.61
C SER A 167 5.30 -19.88 14.53
N THR A 168 4.18 -20.62 14.48
CA THR A 168 4.19 -22.09 14.41
C THR A 168 3.99 -22.63 13.01
N LYS A 169 3.38 -21.86 12.09
CA LYS A 169 3.17 -22.25 10.70
C LYS A 169 4.41 -22.04 9.84
N TRP A 170 4.69 -22.99 8.94
CA TRP A 170 5.76 -22.87 7.95
C TRP A 170 5.35 -21.99 6.75
N LEU A 171 4.09 -22.08 6.30
CA LEU A 171 3.49 -21.27 5.24
C LEU A 171 2.22 -20.60 5.74
N ILE A 172 1.93 -19.42 5.18
CA ILE A 172 0.70 -18.67 5.46
C ILE A 172 -0.35 -19.08 4.43
N ASP A 173 -1.55 -19.40 4.92
CA ASP A 173 -2.67 -19.83 4.08
C ASP A 173 -3.53 -18.63 3.63
N ASP A 174 -4.33 -18.80 2.57
CA ASP A 174 -5.27 -17.76 2.12
C ASP A 174 -6.26 -17.32 3.24
N ASN A 175 -6.60 -18.21 4.17
CA ASN A 175 -7.44 -17.89 5.33
C ASN A 175 -6.76 -16.94 6.31
N ASP A 176 -5.45 -17.07 6.50
CA ASP A 176 -4.68 -16.17 7.37
C ASP A 176 -4.58 -14.78 6.75
N LEU A 177 -4.41 -14.71 5.42
CA LEU A 177 -4.44 -13.45 4.67
C LEU A 177 -5.81 -12.77 4.78
N LEU A 178 -6.91 -13.54 4.71
CA LEU A 178 -8.26 -13.03 4.95
C LEU A 178 -8.45 -12.50 6.38
N LEU A 179 -7.87 -13.17 7.39
CA LEU A 179 -7.90 -12.69 8.77
C LEU A 179 -7.21 -11.33 8.90
N ILE A 180 -6.02 -11.18 8.31
CA ILE A 180 -5.28 -9.91 8.30
C ILE A 180 -6.09 -8.83 7.57
N ARG A 181 -6.63 -9.14 6.39
CA ARG A 181 -7.47 -8.21 5.65
C ARG A 181 -8.65 -7.72 6.50
N ASN A 182 -9.37 -8.64 7.13
CA ASN A 182 -10.56 -8.32 7.94
C ASN A 182 -10.23 -7.52 9.20
N HIS A 183 -8.96 -7.53 9.65
CA HIS A 183 -8.52 -6.81 10.84
C HIS A 183 -7.80 -5.48 10.54
N PHE A 184 -6.85 -5.50 9.60
CA PHE A 184 -5.95 -4.39 9.27
C PHE A 184 -6.25 -3.71 7.93
N GLY A 185 -7.08 -4.30 7.08
CA GLY A 185 -7.45 -3.77 5.76
C GLY A 185 -6.65 -4.39 4.61
N GLU A 186 -7.10 -4.11 3.38
CA GLU A 186 -6.52 -4.69 2.16
C GLU A 186 -5.06 -4.25 1.94
N LYS A 187 -4.72 -2.98 2.22
CA LYS A 187 -3.36 -2.46 1.96
C LYS A 187 -2.27 -3.28 2.68
N ILE A 188 -2.52 -3.70 3.92
CA ILE A 188 -1.59 -4.54 4.70
C ILE A 188 -1.65 -6.00 4.25
N ALA A 189 -2.85 -6.50 3.95
CA ALA A 189 -3.01 -7.86 3.44
C ALA A 189 -2.27 -8.08 2.12
N TYR A 190 -2.23 -7.07 1.23
CA TYR A 190 -1.45 -7.13 -0.01
C TYR A 190 0.06 -7.26 0.24
N TYR A 191 0.59 -6.64 1.29
CA TYR A 191 2.00 -6.76 1.64
C TYR A 191 2.35 -8.20 2.01
N PHE A 192 1.61 -8.79 2.96
CA PHE A 192 1.85 -10.17 3.36
C PHE A 192 1.57 -11.17 2.23
N ALA A 193 0.54 -10.93 1.42
CA ALA A 193 0.27 -11.75 0.23
C ALA A 193 1.42 -11.69 -0.79
N PHE A 194 1.98 -10.49 -1.01
CA PHE A 194 3.14 -10.29 -1.88
C PHE A 194 4.37 -10.99 -1.31
N LEU A 195 4.68 -10.76 -0.04
CA LEU A 195 5.86 -11.33 0.62
C LEU A 195 5.82 -12.86 0.64
N GLN A 196 4.67 -13.47 0.98
CA GLN A 196 4.48 -14.92 0.93
C GLN A 196 4.66 -15.47 -0.49
N ASN A 197 4.09 -14.82 -1.50
CA ASN A 197 4.25 -15.24 -2.90
C ASN A 197 5.69 -15.07 -3.38
N TYR A 198 6.34 -13.95 -3.04
CA TYR A 198 7.73 -13.68 -3.38
C TYR A 198 8.67 -14.70 -2.74
N PHE A 199 8.49 -15.01 -1.45
CA PHE A 199 9.21 -16.09 -0.75
C PHE A 199 9.09 -17.42 -1.49
N LEU A 200 7.88 -17.85 -1.86
CA LEU A 200 7.68 -19.10 -2.59
C LEU A 200 8.37 -19.10 -3.95
N TRP A 201 8.27 -18.02 -4.71
CA TRP A 201 8.88 -17.90 -6.04
C TRP A 201 10.40 -17.81 -6.01
N LEU A 202 10.98 -17.34 -4.91
CA LEU A 202 12.41 -17.26 -4.71
C LEU A 202 13.07 -18.65 -4.54
N SER A 203 12.28 -19.70 -4.31
CA SER A 203 12.76 -21.09 -4.31
C SER A 203 13.40 -21.49 -5.65
N VAL A 204 12.85 -21.04 -6.78
CA VAL A 204 13.38 -21.35 -8.13
C VAL A 204 14.81 -20.84 -8.33
N PRO A 205 15.11 -19.52 -8.17
CA PRO A 205 16.46 -19.02 -8.32
C PRO A 205 17.38 -19.49 -7.19
N ALA A 206 16.87 -19.80 -6.00
CA ALA A 206 17.67 -20.41 -4.94
C ALA A 206 18.14 -21.81 -5.34
N SER A 207 17.26 -22.66 -5.89
CA SER A 207 17.61 -23.97 -6.41
C SER A 207 18.60 -23.89 -7.57
N LEU A 208 18.36 -23.00 -8.54
CA LEU A 208 19.29 -22.76 -9.65
C LEU A 208 20.67 -22.26 -9.16
N GLY A 209 20.69 -21.34 -8.19
CA GLY A 209 21.90 -20.82 -7.61
C GLY A 209 22.72 -21.86 -6.85
N VAL A 210 22.05 -22.72 -6.06
CA VAL A 210 22.69 -23.86 -5.38
C VAL A 210 23.24 -24.86 -6.40
N PHE A 211 22.48 -25.16 -7.46
CA PHE A 211 22.96 -26.03 -8.53
C PHE A 211 24.24 -25.50 -9.19
N VAL A 212 24.26 -24.21 -9.54
CA VAL A 212 25.46 -23.56 -10.12
C VAL A 212 26.63 -23.59 -9.14
N TYR A 213 26.38 -23.33 -7.86
CA TYR A 213 27.40 -23.35 -6.82
C TYR A 213 28.01 -24.75 -6.63
N LEU A 214 27.19 -25.80 -6.58
CA LEU A 214 27.65 -27.18 -6.38
C LEU A 214 28.36 -27.77 -7.61
N THR A 215 27.92 -27.38 -8.81
CA THR A 215 28.53 -27.86 -10.07
C THR A 215 29.80 -27.08 -10.45
N HIS A 216 30.16 -26.03 -9.70
CA HIS A 216 31.25 -25.10 -10.02
C HIS A 216 31.16 -24.55 -11.45
N THR A 217 29.95 -24.45 -12.00
CA THR A 217 29.73 -23.89 -13.33
C THR A 217 29.97 -22.38 -13.30
N ASN A 218 30.45 -21.82 -14.42
CA ASN A 218 30.73 -20.39 -14.50
C ASN A 218 29.42 -19.60 -14.32
N THR A 219 29.29 -18.87 -13.21
CA THR A 219 28.11 -18.07 -12.86
C THR A 219 27.90 -16.90 -13.83
N LEU A 220 28.97 -16.46 -14.48
CA LEU A 220 28.98 -15.40 -15.49
C LEU A 220 28.58 -15.92 -16.87
N ALA A 221 28.24 -17.21 -17.00
CA ALA A 221 27.72 -17.75 -18.24
C ALA A 221 26.36 -17.12 -18.58
N GLY A 222 26.16 -16.81 -19.87
CA GLY A 222 24.94 -16.15 -20.35
C GLY A 222 23.65 -16.95 -20.08
N TRP A 223 23.74 -18.28 -19.99
CA TRP A 223 22.55 -19.13 -19.72
C TRP A 223 21.96 -18.89 -18.32
N TYR A 224 22.79 -18.67 -17.30
CA TYR A 224 22.32 -18.42 -15.94
C TYR A 224 21.64 -17.05 -15.86
N SER A 225 22.26 -16.04 -16.48
CA SER A 225 21.68 -14.69 -16.63
C SER A 225 20.32 -14.74 -17.32
N LEU A 226 20.21 -15.50 -18.42
CA LEU A 226 18.96 -15.68 -19.15
C LEU A 226 17.88 -16.36 -18.28
N ALA A 227 18.24 -17.41 -17.54
CA ALA A 227 17.32 -18.10 -16.63
C ALA A 227 16.79 -17.17 -15.53
N MET A 228 17.64 -16.32 -14.96
CA MET A 228 17.25 -15.33 -13.94
C MET A 228 16.31 -14.25 -14.51
N ILE A 229 16.57 -13.76 -15.72
CA ILE A 229 15.70 -12.80 -16.40
C ILE A 229 14.32 -13.43 -16.69
N ILE A 230 14.30 -14.66 -17.20
CA ILE A 230 13.05 -15.40 -17.44
C ILE A 230 12.27 -15.56 -16.15
N TRP A 231 12.92 -16.02 -15.07
CA TRP A 231 12.29 -16.16 -13.76
C TRP A 231 11.67 -14.84 -13.29
N ALA A 232 12.40 -13.73 -13.40
CA ALA A 232 11.93 -12.44 -12.92
C ALA A 232 10.71 -11.94 -13.71
N ILE A 233 10.71 -12.10 -15.04
CA ILE A 233 9.56 -11.78 -15.90
C ILE A 233 8.36 -12.65 -15.53
N VAL A 234 8.54 -13.97 -15.43
CA VAL A 234 7.47 -14.92 -15.12
C VAL A 234 6.86 -14.61 -13.75
N PHE A 235 7.69 -14.36 -12.73
CA PHE A 235 7.25 -14.01 -11.39
C PHE A 235 6.35 -12.76 -11.40
N ILE A 236 6.78 -11.67 -12.03
CA ILE A 236 5.99 -10.43 -12.06
C ILE A 236 4.70 -10.58 -12.85
N GLU A 237 4.72 -11.25 -14.01
CA GLU A 237 3.50 -11.46 -14.79
C GLU A 237 2.50 -12.38 -14.07
N ILE A 238 2.96 -13.36 -13.29
CA ILE A 238 2.10 -14.19 -12.43
C ILE A 238 1.58 -13.39 -11.23
N TRP A 239 2.42 -12.56 -10.60
CA TRP A 239 2.00 -11.70 -9.50
C TRP A 239 0.88 -10.75 -9.91
N LYS A 240 0.98 -10.08 -11.07
CA LYS A 240 -0.10 -9.24 -11.61
C LYS A 240 -1.45 -9.97 -11.72
N ARG A 241 -1.41 -11.25 -12.04
CA ARG A 241 -2.62 -12.07 -12.13
C ARG A 241 -3.16 -12.41 -10.76
N LYS A 242 -2.30 -12.81 -9.82
CA LYS A 242 -2.70 -13.06 -8.43
C LYS A 242 -3.24 -11.79 -7.77
N GLU A 243 -2.64 -10.63 -8.02
CA GLU A 243 -3.10 -9.33 -7.57
C GLU A 243 -4.52 -9.02 -8.07
N ASN A 244 -4.78 -9.19 -9.38
CA ASN A 244 -6.14 -9.04 -9.93
C ASN A 244 -7.14 -10.04 -9.33
N GLN A 245 -6.73 -11.28 -9.07
CA GLN A 245 -7.57 -12.28 -8.39
C GLN A 245 -7.93 -11.84 -6.97
N LEU A 246 -6.95 -11.36 -6.20
CA LEU A 246 -7.16 -10.84 -4.85
C LEU A 246 -8.05 -9.59 -4.88
N ALA A 247 -7.87 -8.68 -5.83
CA ALA A 247 -8.69 -7.47 -5.97
C ALA A 247 -10.17 -7.82 -6.20
N ILE A 248 -10.44 -8.87 -6.98
CA ILE A 248 -11.81 -9.37 -7.22
C ILE A 248 -12.35 -10.09 -5.98
N GLN A 249 -11.58 -11.02 -5.40
CA GLN A 249 -11.99 -11.74 -4.18
C GLN A 249 -12.27 -10.80 -3.00
N TRP A 250 -11.53 -9.69 -2.94
CA TRP A 250 -11.68 -8.68 -1.90
C TRP A 250 -12.67 -7.57 -2.27
N GLY A 251 -13.24 -7.57 -3.47
CA GLY A 251 -14.19 -6.54 -3.90
C GLY A 251 -13.57 -5.13 -3.93
N ALA A 252 -12.28 -5.03 -4.26
CA ALA A 252 -11.53 -3.78 -4.38
C ALA A 252 -11.12 -3.48 -5.83
N ARG A 253 -11.67 -4.19 -6.81
CA ARG A 253 -11.39 -4.01 -8.23
C ARG A 253 -11.72 -2.58 -8.69
N ASN A 254 -10.83 -1.94 -9.47
CA ASN A 254 -10.99 -0.58 -10.00
C ASN A 254 -11.16 0.51 -8.93
N TYR A 255 -10.87 0.22 -7.65
CA TYR A 255 -11.02 1.19 -6.57
C TYR A 255 -10.09 2.39 -6.76
N SER A 256 -8.86 2.19 -7.25
CA SER A 256 -7.86 3.28 -7.36
C SER A 256 -8.30 4.42 -8.29
N LYS A 257 -9.08 4.08 -9.34
CA LYS A 257 -9.54 5.04 -10.34
C LYS A 257 -10.61 5.99 -9.80
N ASN A 258 -11.43 5.50 -8.87
CA ASN A 258 -12.60 6.20 -8.34
C ASN A 258 -12.49 6.48 -6.84
N GLU A 259 -11.27 6.54 -6.32
CA GLU A 259 -10.99 6.92 -4.94
C GLU A 259 -11.55 8.32 -4.63
N LYS A 260 -11.97 8.53 -3.39
CA LYS A 260 -12.43 9.84 -2.91
C LYS A 260 -11.29 10.86 -2.98
N ARG A 261 -11.64 12.13 -3.15
CA ARG A 261 -10.64 13.20 -3.21
C ARG A 261 -10.02 13.43 -1.84
N ARG A 262 -8.79 13.91 -1.85
CA ARG A 262 -8.12 14.39 -0.64
C ARG A 262 -8.70 15.72 -0.18
N THR A 263 -8.74 15.93 1.13
CA THR A 263 -9.13 17.22 1.73
C THR A 263 -8.18 18.35 1.36
N GLU A 264 -6.91 18.06 1.10
CA GLU A 264 -5.92 19.07 0.74
C GLU A 264 -6.05 19.56 -0.73
N PHE A 265 -6.77 18.82 -1.58
CA PHE A 265 -6.92 19.15 -2.99
C PHE A 265 -7.92 20.30 -3.19
N LYS A 266 -7.40 21.46 -3.61
CA LYS A 266 -8.19 22.65 -3.95
C LYS A 266 -8.30 22.78 -5.47
N GLY A 267 -9.53 22.84 -5.99
CA GLY A 267 -9.79 23.14 -7.40
C GLY A 267 -9.62 24.61 -7.71
N ASP A 268 -9.32 24.93 -8.97
CA ASP A 268 -9.33 26.31 -9.46
C ASP A 268 -10.77 26.79 -9.72
N ARG A 269 -11.66 25.86 -10.14
CA ARG A 269 -13.07 26.10 -10.44
C ARG A 269 -13.92 24.91 -10.01
N TRP A 270 -15.19 25.16 -9.71
CA TRP A 270 -16.19 24.11 -9.49
C TRP A 270 -16.96 23.89 -10.79
N VAL A 271 -17.01 22.64 -11.24
CA VAL A 271 -17.73 22.23 -12.44
C VAL A 271 -18.57 21.02 -12.08
N LYS A 272 -19.82 21.01 -12.56
CA LYS A 272 -20.70 19.86 -12.42
C LYS A 272 -20.23 18.75 -13.35
N ASP A 273 -19.97 17.57 -12.81
CA ASP A 273 -19.53 16.42 -13.58
C ASP A 273 -20.62 15.97 -14.57
N GLU A 274 -20.23 15.64 -15.80
CA GLU A 274 -21.18 15.22 -16.84
C GLU A 274 -21.76 13.82 -16.55
N ILE A 275 -20.99 12.97 -15.85
CA ILE A 275 -21.36 11.59 -15.56
C ILE A 275 -22.12 11.50 -14.23
N THR A 276 -21.52 12.00 -13.15
CA THR A 276 -22.11 11.88 -11.80
C THR A 276 -23.12 12.99 -11.51
N GLY A 277 -23.05 14.13 -12.21
CA GLY A 277 -23.87 15.30 -11.88
C GLY A 277 -23.48 15.97 -10.57
N GLU A 278 -22.37 15.58 -9.94
CA GLU A 278 -21.88 16.17 -8.69
C GLU A 278 -20.99 17.39 -8.97
N ASP A 279 -21.05 18.40 -8.10
CA ASP A 279 -20.16 19.56 -8.19
C ASP A 279 -18.75 19.15 -7.73
N MET A 280 -17.79 19.17 -8.65
CA MET A 280 -16.43 18.75 -8.37
C MET A 280 -15.39 19.87 -8.64
N PRO A 281 -14.38 20.00 -7.77
CA PRO A 281 -13.29 20.93 -7.99
C PRO A 281 -12.40 20.42 -9.14
N VAL A 282 -12.25 21.23 -10.19
CA VAL A 282 -11.42 20.92 -11.36
C VAL A 282 -10.22 21.87 -11.42
N VAL A 283 -9.06 21.30 -11.71
CA VAL A 283 -7.82 22.01 -12.03
C VAL A 283 -7.53 21.80 -13.52
N SER A 284 -6.97 22.81 -14.19
CA SER A 284 -6.59 22.67 -15.60
C SER A 284 -5.52 21.58 -15.79
N THR A 285 -5.74 20.70 -16.76
CA THR A 285 -4.85 19.56 -17.05
C THR A 285 -3.46 20.03 -17.48
N TYR A 286 -3.37 21.10 -18.28
CA TYR A 286 -2.10 21.71 -18.68
C TYR A 286 -1.27 22.22 -17.49
N LYS A 287 -1.90 22.83 -16.48
CA LYS A 287 -1.22 23.27 -15.26
C LYS A 287 -0.64 22.09 -14.47
N LEU A 288 -1.40 21.00 -14.34
CA LEU A 288 -0.92 19.78 -13.69
C LEU A 288 0.23 19.14 -14.48
N LEU A 289 0.13 19.11 -15.81
CA LEU A 289 1.19 18.58 -16.68
C LEU A 289 2.48 19.39 -16.55
N ILE A 290 2.40 20.73 -16.63
CA ILE A 290 3.57 21.62 -16.47
C ILE A 290 4.20 21.43 -15.10
N ARG A 291 3.42 21.31 -14.03
CA ARG A 291 3.95 21.04 -12.68
C ARG A 291 4.66 19.69 -12.60
N ARG A 292 4.08 18.63 -13.17
CA ARG A 292 4.71 17.30 -13.21
C ARG A 292 5.98 17.27 -14.07
N LEU A 293 6.01 18.01 -15.18
CA LEU A 293 7.23 18.10 -16.00
C LEU A 293 8.30 18.93 -15.30
N ALA A 294 7.92 20.03 -14.65
CA ALA A 294 8.84 20.88 -13.89
C ALA A 294 9.40 20.20 -12.63
N SER A 295 8.74 19.16 -12.12
CA SER A 295 9.27 18.38 -11.00
C SER A 295 10.40 17.43 -11.42
N ILE A 296 10.43 16.95 -12.67
CA ILE A 296 11.47 16.04 -13.17
C ILE A 296 12.88 16.62 -12.98
N PRO A 297 13.20 17.86 -13.44
CA PRO A 297 14.49 18.49 -13.17
C PRO A 297 14.84 18.57 -11.68
N GLY A 298 13.85 18.89 -10.83
CA GLY A 298 14.04 18.98 -9.38
C GLY A 298 14.39 17.64 -8.73
N VAL A 299 13.79 16.55 -9.23
CA VAL A 299 14.13 15.17 -8.83
C VAL A 299 15.53 14.81 -9.31
N THR A 300 15.86 15.11 -10.58
CA THR A 300 17.18 14.76 -11.14
C THR A 300 18.33 15.48 -10.46
N ILE A 301 18.16 16.76 -10.10
CA ILE A 301 19.17 17.53 -9.36
C ILE A 301 19.37 16.94 -7.97
N GLY A 302 18.27 16.63 -7.26
CA GLY A 302 18.34 16.00 -5.94
C GLY A 302 19.01 14.63 -5.99
N ALA A 303 18.68 13.81 -6.98
CA ALA A 303 19.27 12.49 -7.19
C ALA A 303 20.77 12.60 -7.51
N ALA A 304 21.16 13.49 -8.42
CA ALA A 304 22.57 13.74 -8.76
C ALA A 304 23.38 14.19 -7.53
N PHE A 305 22.84 15.11 -6.73
CA PHE A 305 23.48 15.55 -5.49
C PHE A 305 23.69 14.38 -4.51
N LEU A 306 22.67 13.54 -4.33
CA LEU A 306 22.78 12.34 -3.50
C LEU A 306 23.83 11.36 -4.04
N SER A 307 23.84 11.12 -5.36
CA SER A 307 24.83 10.25 -6.02
C SER A 307 26.26 10.75 -5.82
N ILE A 308 26.50 12.06 -5.94
CA ILE A 308 27.84 12.65 -5.73
C ILE A 308 28.31 12.41 -4.31
N ILE A 309 27.44 12.63 -3.31
CA ILE A 309 27.80 12.44 -1.90
C ILE A 309 28.07 10.97 -1.59
N VAL A 310 27.14 10.08 -1.96
CA VAL A 310 27.29 8.64 -1.72
C VAL A 310 28.53 8.10 -2.44
N GLY A 311 28.72 8.51 -3.70
CA GLY A 311 29.89 8.15 -4.48
C GLY A 311 31.19 8.66 -3.87
N PHE A 312 31.22 9.90 -3.36
CA PHE A 312 32.39 10.45 -2.69
C PHE A 312 32.75 9.67 -1.42
N VAL A 313 31.77 9.40 -0.54
CA VAL A 313 32.00 8.62 0.69
C VAL A 313 32.52 7.23 0.35
N PHE A 314 31.95 6.61 -0.69
CA PHE A 314 32.38 5.29 -1.13
C PHE A 314 33.78 5.30 -1.75
N MET A 315 34.12 6.29 -2.58
CA MET A 315 35.46 6.42 -3.15
C MET A 315 36.51 6.68 -2.05
N LEU A 316 36.16 7.48 -1.04
CA LEU A 316 36.99 7.66 0.15
C LEU A 316 37.17 6.35 0.92
N GLN A 317 36.09 5.57 1.07
CA GLN A 317 36.14 4.23 1.68
C GLN A 317 37.11 3.32 0.95
N LEU A 318 36.99 3.30 -0.37
CA LEU A 318 37.80 2.48 -1.24
C LEU A 318 39.28 2.87 -1.15
N PHE A 319 39.57 4.18 -1.20
CA PHE A 319 40.92 4.71 -1.07
C PHE A 319 41.57 4.33 0.27
N LEU A 320 40.88 4.55 1.39
CA LEU A 320 41.45 4.30 2.71
C LEU A 320 41.62 2.82 3.04
N HIS A 321 40.80 1.93 2.48
CA HIS A 321 40.90 0.49 2.74
C HIS A 321 41.96 -0.20 1.87
N GLU A 322 42.09 0.22 0.61
CA GLU A 322 42.92 -0.51 -0.36
C GLU A 322 44.28 0.14 -0.60
N TYR A 323 44.33 1.48 -0.69
CA TYR A 323 45.52 2.18 -1.16
C TYR A 323 46.31 2.85 -0.04
N TYR A 324 45.69 3.21 1.09
CA TYR A 324 46.36 3.98 2.15
C TYR A 324 47.11 3.11 3.16
N ASN A 325 48.43 3.27 3.24
CA ASN A 325 49.31 2.65 4.24
C ASN A 325 50.05 3.65 5.15
N GLY A 326 49.55 4.88 5.27
CA GLY A 326 50.16 5.92 6.10
C GLY A 326 49.91 5.77 7.62
N PRO A 327 50.37 6.73 8.43
CA PRO A 327 50.11 6.75 9.87
C PRO A 327 48.61 6.80 10.18
N PHE A 328 48.21 6.29 11.34
CA PHE A 328 46.81 6.17 11.79
C PHE A 328 45.89 5.28 10.92
N LYS A 329 46.45 4.41 10.08
CA LYS A 329 45.69 3.45 9.24
C LYS A 329 44.56 2.72 9.99
N GLN A 330 44.84 2.24 11.21
CA GLN A 330 43.87 1.52 12.04
C GLN A 330 42.62 2.36 12.38
N PHE A 331 42.77 3.67 12.59
CA PHE A 331 41.65 4.56 12.87
C PHE A 331 40.97 5.04 11.59
N LEU A 332 41.76 5.40 10.57
CA LEU A 332 41.26 5.90 9.28
C LEU A 332 40.45 4.86 8.51
N HIS A 333 40.71 3.57 8.71
CA HIS A 333 39.90 2.48 8.14
C HIS A 333 38.41 2.54 8.55
N TYR A 334 38.11 3.02 9.76
CA TYR A 334 36.72 3.10 10.24
C TYR A 334 36.04 4.42 9.85
N THR A 335 36.80 5.46 9.50
CA THR A 335 36.27 6.80 9.18
C THR A 335 35.20 6.78 8.08
N PRO A 336 35.37 6.08 6.95
CA PRO A 336 34.35 6.02 5.89
C PRO A 336 33.07 5.31 6.35
N THR A 337 33.19 4.25 7.15
CA THR A 337 32.04 3.52 7.70
C THR A 337 31.25 4.42 8.65
N VAL A 338 31.94 5.16 9.53
CA VAL A 338 31.30 6.15 10.42
C VAL A 338 30.64 7.26 9.61
N GLY A 339 31.34 7.78 8.60
CA GLY A 339 30.80 8.78 7.68
C GLY A 339 29.55 8.30 6.96
N TYR A 340 29.55 7.05 6.46
CA TYR A 340 28.41 6.43 5.81
C TYR A 340 27.21 6.32 6.76
N VAL A 341 27.42 5.81 7.98
CA VAL A 341 26.35 5.62 8.99
C VAL A 341 25.73 6.94 9.45
N LEU A 342 26.52 8.03 9.56
CA LEU A 342 26.01 9.33 10.01
C LEU A 342 25.41 10.17 8.86
N LEU A 343 26.06 10.15 7.69
CA LEU A 343 25.71 11.04 6.58
C LEU A 343 24.51 10.54 5.80
N ILE A 344 24.45 9.23 5.48
CA ILE A 344 23.40 8.69 4.60
C ILE A 344 21.99 8.87 5.17
N PRO A 345 21.69 8.50 6.44
CA PRO A 345 20.34 8.72 6.98
C PRO A 345 19.96 10.21 7.01
N THR A 346 20.91 11.09 7.28
CA THR A 346 20.71 12.54 7.29
C THR A 346 20.39 13.05 5.88
N MET A 347 21.15 12.63 4.87
CA MET A 347 20.93 13.01 3.47
C MET A 347 19.62 12.45 2.92
N THR A 348 19.30 11.18 3.20
CA THR A 348 18.02 10.58 2.82
C THR A 348 16.85 11.34 3.44
N LYS A 349 16.95 11.76 4.71
CA LYS A 349 15.91 12.59 5.35
C LYS A 349 15.74 13.94 4.65
N ILE A 350 16.82 14.61 4.30
CA ILE A 350 16.79 15.89 3.56
C ILE A 350 16.15 15.69 2.18
N TYR A 351 16.56 14.64 1.46
CA TYR A 351 16.00 14.29 0.16
C TYR A 351 14.50 13.99 0.24
N SER A 352 14.05 13.18 1.21
CA SER A 352 12.63 12.87 1.40
C SER A 352 11.80 14.11 1.72
N GLN A 353 12.33 15.06 2.51
CA GLN A 353 11.65 16.35 2.75
C GLN A 353 11.55 17.20 1.48
N TRP A 354 12.61 17.23 0.68
CA TRP A 354 12.60 17.91 -0.62
C TRP A 354 11.57 17.29 -1.57
N MET A 355 11.54 15.95 -1.67
CA MET A 355 10.56 15.22 -2.49
C MET A 355 9.13 15.42 -2.00
N LYS A 356 8.89 15.48 -0.69
CA LYS A 356 7.57 15.76 -0.13
C LYS A 356 7.07 17.14 -0.58
N ARG A 357 7.89 18.18 -0.43
CA ARG A 357 7.54 19.55 -0.87
C ARG A 357 7.24 19.60 -2.37
N LEU A 358 8.02 18.90 -3.17
CA LEU A 358 7.81 18.83 -4.61
C LEU A 358 6.50 18.11 -4.97
N ASN A 359 6.18 17.03 -4.25
CA ASN A 359 4.95 16.26 -4.47
C ASN A 359 3.69 17.00 -3.99
N ASP A 360 3.80 17.77 -2.90
CA ASP A 360 2.73 18.68 -2.44
C ASP A 360 2.46 19.77 -3.49
N TRP A 361 3.51 20.27 -4.15
CA TRP A 361 3.39 21.26 -5.22
C TRP A 361 2.72 20.72 -6.50
N GLU A 362 2.84 19.43 -6.79
CA GLU A 362 2.20 18.78 -7.96
C GLU A 362 0.67 18.68 -7.86
N MET A 363 0.08 18.87 -6.67
CA MET A 363 -1.37 18.88 -6.42
C MET A 363 -2.11 17.63 -6.93
N HIS A 364 -1.92 16.50 -6.26
CA HIS A 364 -2.60 15.24 -6.59
C HIS A 364 -4.04 15.19 -6.06
N LYS A 365 -4.99 14.71 -6.88
CA LYS A 365 -6.43 14.64 -6.56
C LYS A 365 -6.75 13.57 -5.50
N THR A 366 -6.16 12.39 -5.61
CA THR A 366 -6.43 11.21 -4.76
C THR A 366 -5.22 10.84 -3.90
N SER A 367 -5.47 10.11 -2.81
CA SER A 367 -4.42 9.64 -1.90
C SER A 367 -3.52 8.60 -2.58
N ALA A 368 -4.09 7.64 -3.30
CA ALA A 368 -3.32 6.65 -4.06
C ALA A 368 -2.39 7.29 -5.09
N ALA A 369 -2.84 8.33 -5.82
CA ALA A 369 -1.99 9.02 -6.78
C ALA A 369 -0.84 9.77 -6.08
N TYR A 370 -1.13 10.48 -4.99
CA TYR A 370 -0.09 11.18 -4.22
C TYR A 370 0.98 10.21 -3.71
N GLU A 371 0.56 9.10 -3.10
CA GLU A 371 1.47 8.06 -2.59
C GLU A 371 2.26 7.39 -3.71
N TYR A 372 1.64 7.13 -4.86
CA TYR A 372 2.28 6.56 -6.03
C TYR A 372 3.46 7.42 -6.51
N TYR A 373 3.21 8.70 -6.79
CA TYR A 373 4.26 9.60 -7.29
C TYR A 373 5.31 9.93 -6.24
N TYR A 374 4.94 10.01 -4.95
CA TYR A 374 5.90 10.17 -3.86
C TYR A 374 6.84 8.96 -3.75
N THR A 375 6.27 7.75 -3.82
CA THR A 375 7.03 6.50 -3.75
C THR A 375 8.02 6.38 -4.91
N GLN A 376 7.61 6.70 -6.13
CA GLN A 376 8.49 6.73 -7.30
C GLN A 376 9.70 7.66 -7.10
N LYS A 377 9.46 8.87 -6.57
CA LYS A 377 10.52 9.86 -6.30
C LYS A 377 11.50 9.43 -5.22
N ILE A 378 11.02 8.80 -4.13
CA ILE A 378 11.89 8.30 -3.05
C ILE A 378 12.60 7.02 -3.45
N PHE A 379 11.96 6.18 -4.27
CA PHE A 379 12.59 4.96 -4.77
C PHE A 379 13.91 5.25 -5.49
N ILE A 380 14.04 6.38 -6.21
CA ILE A 380 15.31 6.80 -6.82
C ILE A 380 16.42 6.94 -5.76
N ALA A 381 16.13 7.54 -4.60
CA ALA A 381 17.11 7.65 -3.52
C ALA A 381 17.44 6.29 -2.92
N ASN A 382 16.44 5.43 -2.67
CA ASN A 382 16.67 4.09 -2.15
C ASN A 382 17.50 3.23 -3.13
N PHE A 383 17.23 3.36 -4.42
CA PHE A 383 17.97 2.72 -5.50
C PHE A 383 19.44 3.19 -5.52
N LEU A 384 19.67 4.50 -5.44
CA LEU A 384 21.03 5.05 -5.40
C LEU A 384 21.76 4.61 -4.13
N VAL A 385 21.16 4.74 -2.96
CA VAL A 385 21.80 4.33 -1.69
C VAL A 385 22.06 2.82 -1.66
N GLY A 386 21.13 2.01 -2.17
CA GLY A 386 21.25 0.54 -2.18
C GLY A 386 22.27 0.02 -3.20
N TYR A 387 22.30 0.54 -4.42
CA TYR A 387 23.05 -0.08 -5.52
C TYR A 387 24.24 0.74 -6.03
N LEU A 388 24.31 2.04 -5.78
CA LEU A 388 25.35 2.90 -6.36
C LEU A 388 26.76 2.42 -6.00
N SER A 389 26.95 1.93 -4.79
CA SER A 389 28.24 1.38 -4.37
C SER A 389 28.65 0.15 -5.18
N ILE A 390 27.71 -0.72 -5.56
CA ILE A 390 27.96 -1.89 -6.41
C ILE A 390 28.22 -1.45 -7.85
N PHE A 391 27.47 -0.45 -8.35
CA PHE A 391 27.71 0.16 -9.67
C PHE A 391 29.11 0.77 -9.78
N ILE A 392 29.55 1.54 -8.78
CA ILE A 392 30.89 2.13 -8.76
C ILE A 392 31.95 1.03 -8.73
N THR A 393 31.78 -0.02 -7.91
CA THR A 393 32.73 -1.13 -7.87
C THR A 393 32.85 -1.83 -9.22
N ALA A 394 31.73 -2.16 -9.85
CA ALA A 394 31.74 -2.96 -11.07
C ALA A 394 32.18 -2.18 -12.33
N TRP A 395 31.69 -0.96 -12.54
CA TRP A 395 31.95 -0.23 -13.80
C TRP A 395 33.04 0.85 -13.69
N ILE A 396 33.42 1.26 -12.48
CA ILE A 396 34.47 2.27 -12.28
C ILE A 396 35.72 1.64 -11.67
N TYR A 397 35.60 0.99 -10.52
CA TYR A 397 36.76 0.49 -9.79
C TYR A 397 37.44 -0.68 -10.49
N ILE A 398 36.71 -1.72 -10.93
CA ILE A 398 37.34 -2.87 -11.58
C ILE A 398 38.03 -2.51 -12.91
N PRO A 399 37.39 -1.75 -13.83
CA PRO A 399 38.01 -1.43 -15.10
C PRO A 399 39.13 -0.39 -15.00
N PHE A 400 39.05 0.57 -14.06
CA PHE A 400 39.94 1.73 -14.01
C PHE A 400 40.78 1.87 -12.74
N GLY A 401 40.64 0.98 -11.76
CA GLY A 401 41.32 1.10 -10.46
C GLY A 401 42.85 1.07 -10.57
N ASP A 402 43.41 0.32 -11.51
CA ASP A 402 44.85 0.26 -11.73
C ASP A 402 45.43 1.56 -12.32
N HIS A 403 44.62 2.35 -13.02
CA HIS A 403 45.04 3.66 -13.54
C HIS A 403 45.25 4.72 -12.45
N VAL A 404 44.82 4.46 -11.21
CA VAL A 404 45.03 5.37 -10.07
C VAL A 404 46.46 5.26 -9.54
N LEU A 405 47.12 4.11 -9.74
CA LEU A 405 48.44 3.80 -9.17
C LEU A 405 49.55 4.82 -9.53
N PRO A 406 49.69 5.28 -10.80
CA PRO A 406 50.70 6.26 -11.15
C PRO A 406 50.54 7.61 -10.43
N TYR A 407 49.29 8.03 -10.17
CA TYR A 407 49.01 9.27 -9.44
C TYR A 407 49.39 9.14 -7.96
N LEU A 408 49.15 7.97 -7.34
CA LEU A 408 49.54 7.73 -5.94
C LEU A 408 51.05 7.76 -5.75
N VAL A 409 51.79 7.19 -6.71
CA VAL A 409 53.27 7.26 -6.75
C VAL A 409 53.72 8.72 -6.91
N GLN A 410 53.10 9.50 -7.81
CA GLN A 410 53.44 10.92 -8.01
C GLN A 410 53.25 11.76 -6.75
N TYR A 411 52.24 11.48 -5.93
CA TYR A 411 51.96 12.20 -4.68
C TYR A 411 52.65 11.60 -3.44
N ASN A 412 53.59 10.65 -3.58
CA ASN A 412 54.33 10.01 -2.49
C ASN A 412 53.44 9.38 -1.39
N ILE A 413 52.27 8.84 -1.78
CA ILE A 413 51.37 8.17 -0.85
C ILE A 413 51.82 6.70 -0.71
N SER A 414 52.13 6.26 0.52
CA SER A 414 52.48 4.87 0.81
C SER A 414 51.31 3.95 0.48
N HIS A 415 51.52 2.98 -0.41
CA HIS A 415 50.51 2.05 -0.92
C HIS A 415 51.06 0.62 -1.02
N ASP A 416 50.18 -0.37 -0.92
CA ASP A 416 50.45 -1.78 -1.20
C ASP A 416 49.59 -2.15 -2.40
N HIS A 417 50.20 -2.45 -3.55
CA HIS A 417 49.46 -2.69 -4.77
C HIS A 417 48.90 -4.12 -4.76
N LYS A 418 47.59 -4.23 -4.56
CA LYS A 418 46.82 -5.44 -4.84
C LYS A 418 46.13 -5.26 -6.19
N SER A 419 46.25 -6.25 -7.07
CA SER A 419 45.53 -6.27 -8.34
C SER A 419 44.03 -6.17 -8.07
N VAL A 420 43.35 -5.30 -8.82
CA VAL A 420 41.91 -5.13 -8.67
C VAL A 420 41.19 -6.42 -9.10
N ASP A 421 40.43 -7.03 -8.18
CA ASP A 421 39.78 -8.33 -8.40
C ASP A 421 38.25 -8.27 -8.25
N PHE A 422 37.57 -9.14 -9.01
CA PHE A 422 36.15 -9.40 -8.96
C PHE A 422 35.66 -9.87 -7.58
N GLN A 423 36.55 -10.46 -6.77
CA GLN A 423 36.22 -10.87 -5.40
C GLN A 423 35.71 -9.71 -4.54
N ARG A 424 36.14 -8.45 -4.78
CA ARG A 424 35.62 -7.29 -4.06
C ARG A 424 34.13 -7.07 -4.31
N LEU A 425 33.71 -7.17 -5.57
CA LEU A 425 32.30 -7.05 -5.96
C LEU A 425 31.46 -8.13 -5.28
N ARG A 426 31.97 -9.37 -5.27
CA ARG A 426 31.34 -10.49 -4.57
C ARG A 426 31.23 -10.25 -3.06
N ALA A 427 32.30 -9.81 -2.41
CA ALA A 427 32.32 -9.55 -0.96
C ALA A 427 31.31 -8.45 -0.58
N GLN A 428 31.19 -7.41 -1.41
CA GLN A 428 30.23 -6.33 -1.21
C GLN A 428 28.78 -6.79 -1.37
N LEU A 429 28.49 -7.64 -2.36
CA LEU A 429 27.17 -8.24 -2.52
C LEU A 429 26.82 -9.14 -1.31
N VAL A 430 27.77 -9.97 -0.86
CA VAL A 430 27.61 -10.81 0.34
C VAL A 430 27.31 -9.95 1.56
N TYR A 431 27.99 -8.82 1.72
CA TYR A 431 27.71 -7.88 2.80
C TYR A 431 26.25 -7.42 2.78
N PHE A 432 25.73 -6.93 1.65
CA PHE A 432 24.35 -6.42 1.60
C PHE A 432 23.29 -7.51 1.80
N VAL A 433 23.52 -8.70 1.24
CA VAL A 433 22.54 -9.80 1.24
C VAL A 433 22.55 -10.59 2.56
N VAL A 434 23.68 -10.63 3.27
CA VAL A 434 23.80 -11.40 4.52
C VAL A 434 23.97 -10.47 5.72
N THR A 435 25.11 -9.76 5.79
CA THR A 435 25.44 -8.94 6.96
C THR A 435 24.47 -7.78 7.13
N GLY A 436 24.13 -7.08 6.05
CA GLY A 436 23.20 -5.97 6.03
C GLY A 436 21.79 -6.39 6.45
N GLN A 437 21.32 -7.55 5.97
CA GLN A 437 20.02 -8.10 6.36
C GLN A 437 19.98 -8.49 7.85
N ILE A 438 21.01 -9.18 8.36
CA ILE A 438 21.09 -9.54 9.78
C ILE A 438 21.14 -8.30 10.67
N VAL A 439 21.97 -7.31 10.31
CA VAL A 439 22.06 -6.05 11.05
C VAL A 439 20.73 -5.30 10.99
N GLY A 440 20.09 -5.25 9.81
CA GLY A 440 18.78 -4.66 9.59
C GLY A 440 17.73 -5.27 10.51
N PHE A 441 17.55 -6.59 10.44
CA PHE A 441 16.64 -7.34 11.30
C PHE A 441 16.89 -7.09 12.80
N LEU A 442 18.16 -7.13 13.24
CA LEU A 442 18.51 -6.83 14.63
C LEU A 442 18.19 -5.38 15.00
N THR A 443 18.51 -4.41 14.13
CA THR A 443 18.17 -3.02 14.39
C THR A 443 16.67 -2.80 14.44
N GLU A 444 15.89 -3.52 13.65
CA GLU A 444 14.46 -3.31 13.55
C GLU A 444 13.67 -4.01 14.66
N MET A 445 14.10 -5.21 15.05
CA MET A 445 13.44 -5.96 16.12
C MET A 445 13.98 -5.61 17.50
N ALA A 446 15.31 -5.51 17.65
CA ALA A 446 15.93 -5.34 18.97
C ALA A 446 15.92 -3.87 19.42
N VAL A 447 16.17 -2.90 18.54
CA VAL A 447 16.29 -1.49 18.97
C VAL A 447 14.97 -0.94 19.51
N PRO A 448 13.80 -1.10 18.85
CA PRO A 448 12.54 -0.62 19.42
C PRO A 448 12.19 -1.31 20.73
N TYR A 449 12.43 -2.62 20.84
CA TYR A 449 12.22 -3.37 22.08
C TYR A 449 13.10 -2.87 23.23
N VAL A 450 14.39 -2.67 22.98
CA VAL A 450 15.35 -2.13 23.96
C VAL A 450 15.00 -0.69 24.33
N ILE A 451 14.66 0.16 23.36
CA ILE A 451 14.19 1.53 23.62
C ILE A 451 12.93 1.51 24.49
N ASN A 452 11.96 0.65 24.20
CA ASN A 452 10.72 0.56 24.98
C ASN A 452 10.96 0.06 26.41
N LEU A 453 11.97 -0.79 26.64
CA LEU A 453 12.38 -1.23 27.98
C LEU A 453 13.14 -0.14 28.76
N ILE A 454 13.98 0.64 28.09
CA ILE A 454 14.84 1.66 28.72
C ILE A 454 14.09 2.98 28.92
N LYS A 455 13.27 3.40 27.97
CA LYS A 455 12.51 4.67 27.99
C LYS A 455 11.77 4.92 29.30
N PRO A 456 11.00 3.99 29.90
CA PRO A 456 10.33 4.24 31.18
C PRO A 456 11.32 4.37 32.35
N LYS A 457 12.45 3.65 32.33
CA LYS A 457 13.49 3.76 33.38
C LYS A 457 14.25 5.09 33.26
N ALA A 458 14.60 5.49 32.04
CA ALA A 458 15.28 6.75 31.76
C ALA A 458 14.40 7.97 32.09
N GLN A 459 13.10 7.91 31.78
CA GLN A 459 12.14 8.97 32.14
C GLN A 459 12.04 9.14 33.66
N ARG A 460 11.96 8.05 34.43
CA ARG A 460 11.95 8.10 35.91
C ARG A 460 13.22 8.72 36.50
N VAL A 461 14.38 8.49 35.88
CA VAL A 461 15.65 9.06 36.34
C VAL A 461 15.75 10.53 35.95
N SER A 462 15.40 10.89 34.72
CA SER A 462 15.39 12.27 34.25
C SER A 462 14.44 13.15 35.07
N GLU A 463 13.23 12.66 35.38
CA GLU A 463 12.26 13.37 36.23
C GLU A 463 12.76 13.57 37.67
N LYS A 464 13.51 12.61 38.23
CA LYS A 464 14.13 12.75 39.55
C LYS A 464 15.28 13.76 39.58
N VAL A 465 16.04 13.85 38.49
CA VAL A 465 17.22 14.74 38.39
C VAL A 465 16.83 16.18 38.05
N LEU A 466 15.73 16.40 37.31
CA LEU A 466 15.34 17.75 36.87
C LEU A 466 14.61 18.61 37.93
N HIS A 467 14.38 18.12 39.16
CA HIS A 467 13.67 18.85 40.24
C HIS A 467 12.40 19.61 39.79
N LYS A 468 11.68 19.12 38.77
CA LYS A 468 10.54 19.82 38.16
C LYS A 468 9.22 19.58 38.92
N ARG A 469 9.26 19.56 40.26
CA ARG A 469 8.16 19.07 41.11
C ARG A 469 7.62 20.16 42.04
N GLU A 470 6.54 20.83 41.60
CA GLU A 470 5.56 21.44 42.51
C GLU A 470 4.09 21.10 42.13
N MET A 471 3.82 20.59 40.91
CA MET A 471 2.46 20.17 40.52
C MET A 471 2.43 18.67 40.19
N PRO A 472 1.44 17.90 40.69
CA PRO A 472 1.22 16.52 40.25
C PRO A 472 0.96 16.52 38.74
N THR A 473 1.55 15.57 38.03
CA THR A 473 1.38 15.45 36.57
C THR A 473 -0.11 15.21 36.28
N THR A 474 -0.65 15.75 35.18
CA THR A 474 -2.06 15.53 34.79
C THR A 474 -2.42 14.04 34.70
N LYS A 475 -1.42 13.18 34.41
CA LYS A 475 -1.49 11.72 34.52
C LYS A 475 -1.77 11.24 35.95
N GLU A 476 -1.07 11.77 36.97
CA GLU A 476 -1.30 11.42 38.38
C GLU A 476 -2.66 11.92 38.87
N LEU A 477 -3.13 13.08 38.42
CA LEU A 477 -4.48 13.59 38.75
C LEU A 477 -5.59 12.76 38.09
N ALA A 478 -5.47 12.46 36.79
CA ALA A 478 -6.44 11.64 36.06
C ALA A 478 -6.44 10.17 36.54
N ILE A 479 -5.28 9.62 36.88
CA ILE A 479 -5.19 8.28 37.48
C ILE A 479 -5.73 8.29 38.91
N ARG A 480 -5.55 9.37 39.69
CA ARG A 480 -6.17 9.49 41.03
C ARG A 480 -7.69 9.55 40.95
N GLU A 481 -8.25 10.41 40.10
CA GLU A 481 -9.70 10.50 39.85
C GLU A 481 -10.29 9.19 39.29
N ALA A 482 -9.57 8.47 38.43
CA ALA A 482 -9.99 7.16 37.92
C ALA A 482 -9.79 6.04 38.97
N SER A 483 -8.73 6.09 39.78
CA SER A 483 -8.45 5.10 40.84
C SER A 483 -9.45 5.15 41.99
N GLU A 484 -10.12 6.30 42.18
CA GLU A 484 -11.23 6.42 43.12
C GLU A 484 -12.53 5.80 42.59
N ASN A 485 -12.66 5.57 41.28
CA ASN A 485 -13.93 5.18 40.64
C ASN A 485 -13.92 3.79 39.95
N ASP A 486 -12.83 3.31 39.33
CA ASP A 486 -12.74 1.95 38.73
C ASP A 486 -11.31 1.51 38.32
N GLU A 487 -10.86 0.31 38.73
CA GLU A 487 -9.53 -0.23 38.36
C GLU A 487 -9.41 -0.57 36.87
N GLU A 488 -10.51 -0.95 36.22
CA GLU A 488 -10.53 -1.33 34.81
C GLU A 488 -10.30 -0.12 33.90
N GLU A 489 -10.84 1.05 34.27
CA GLU A 489 -10.64 2.29 33.52
C GLU A 489 -9.16 2.73 33.56
N VAL A 490 -8.50 2.59 34.71
CA VAL A 490 -7.06 2.91 34.84
C VAL A 490 -6.21 2.04 33.92
N LYS A 491 -6.46 0.73 33.89
CA LYS A 491 -5.75 -0.21 32.99
C LYS A 491 -6.00 0.13 31.52
N PHE A 492 -7.24 0.45 31.16
CA PHE A 492 -7.60 0.87 29.80
C PHE A 492 -6.89 2.16 29.39
N MET A 493 -6.89 3.19 30.25
CA MET A 493 -6.20 4.45 29.96
C MET A 493 -4.68 4.26 29.85
N GLU A 494 -4.07 3.41 30.67
CA GLU A 494 -2.65 3.08 30.54
C GLU A 494 -2.34 2.43 29.20
N LYS A 495 -3.18 1.48 28.74
CA LYS A 495 -3.09 0.89 27.40
C LYS A 495 -3.16 1.97 26.31
N VAL A 496 -4.16 2.84 26.36
CA VAL A 496 -4.33 3.92 25.36
C VAL A 496 -3.13 4.86 25.35
N TYR A 497 -2.61 5.27 26.52
CA TYR A 497 -1.41 6.12 26.58
C TYR A 497 -0.18 5.44 25.96
N ASN A 498 -0.03 4.14 26.17
CA ASN A 498 1.06 3.37 25.58
C ASN A 498 0.91 3.32 24.06
N GLU A 499 -0.26 2.94 23.53
CA GLU A 499 -0.54 2.87 22.08
C GLU A 499 -0.38 4.23 21.37
N VAL A 500 -0.87 5.32 21.97
CA VAL A 500 -0.74 6.67 21.39
C VAL A 500 0.72 7.13 21.34
N SER A 501 1.57 6.61 22.23
CA SER A 501 3.01 6.93 22.29
C SER A 501 3.89 6.09 21.36
N MET A 502 3.32 5.05 20.73
CA MET A 502 4.02 4.21 19.76
C MET A 502 4.18 4.92 18.42
N LEU A 503 5.22 4.53 17.67
CA LEU A 503 5.48 5.03 16.33
C LEU A 503 4.44 4.50 15.34
N GLU A 504 4.15 5.29 14.31
CA GLU A 504 3.28 4.86 13.21
C GLU A 504 3.98 3.80 12.36
N TYR A 505 3.23 2.76 12.01
CA TYR A 505 3.69 1.72 11.11
C TYR A 505 3.64 2.25 9.68
N ASP A 506 4.81 2.29 9.03
CA ASP A 506 4.96 2.76 7.65
C ASP A 506 5.28 1.58 6.73
N ILE A 507 4.24 1.05 6.09
CA ILE A 507 4.32 -0.07 5.13
C ILE A 507 5.25 0.22 3.93
N TYR A 508 5.57 1.49 3.68
CA TYR A 508 6.51 1.87 2.64
C TYR A 508 7.89 1.26 2.87
N ILE A 509 8.36 1.26 4.12
CA ILE A 509 9.71 0.82 4.49
C ILE A 509 9.86 -0.67 4.18
N ASP A 510 8.88 -1.46 4.61
CA ASP A 510 8.83 -2.91 4.41
C ASP A 510 8.79 -3.27 2.91
N TYR A 511 7.96 -2.57 2.12
CA TYR A 511 7.97 -2.76 0.66
C TYR A 511 9.30 -2.34 0.02
N ALA A 512 9.89 -1.22 0.46
CA ALA A 512 11.17 -0.75 -0.06
C ALA A 512 12.26 -1.79 0.17
N GLU A 513 12.29 -2.40 1.36
CA GLU A 513 13.24 -3.46 1.69
C GLU A 513 13.10 -4.65 0.75
N MET A 514 11.87 -5.15 0.56
CA MET A 514 11.62 -6.32 -0.29
C MET A 514 11.93 -6.04 -1.77
N VAL A 515 11.60 -4.85 -2.27
CA VAL A 515 11.89 -4.45 -3.65
C VAL A 515 13.39 -4.24 -3.85
N ILE A 516 14.09 -3.67 -2.86
CA ILE A 516 15.55 -3.50 -2.94
C ILE A 516 16.24 -4.87 -2.92
N GLN A 517 15.77 -5.79 -2.08
CA GLN A 517 16.24 -7.17 -2.05
C GLN A 517 16.00 -7.91 -3.37
N PHE A 518 14.82 -7.70 -3.99
CA PHE A 518 14.52 -8.22 -5.32
C PHE A 518 15.52 -7.71 -6.38
N GLY A 519 15.97 -6.46 -6.30
CA GLY A 519 17.03 -5.95 -7.18
C GLY A 519 18.37 -6.65 -6.99
N TYR A 520 18.77 -7.00 -5.76
CA TYR A 520 19.99 -7.80 -5.54
C TYR A 520 19.92 -9.16 -6.23
N VAL A 521 18.77 -9.84 -6.14
CA VAL A 521 18.56 -11.14 -6.79
C VAL A 521 18.47 -10.99 -8.31
N SER A 522 17.70 -10.02 -8.80
CA SER A 522 17.41 -9.90 -10.23
C SER A 522 18.54 -9.30 -11.03
N MET A 523 19.37 -8.40 -10.47
CA MET A 523 20.42 -7.68 -11.22
C MET A 523 21.84 -8.18 -10.96
N PHE A 524 22.09 -8.78 -9.79
CA PHE A 524 23.45 -9.06 -9.31
C PHE A 524 23.70 -10.54 -8.94
N SER A 525 22.74 -11.45 -9.08
CA SER A 525 22.92 -12.87 -8.70
C SER A 525 24.02 -13.60 -9.48
N THR A 526 24.40 -13.13 -10.67
CA THR A 526 25.50 -13.67 -11.47
C THR A 526 26.87 -13.49 -10.78
N VAL A 527 26.99 -12.46 -9.93
CA VAL A 527 28.19 -12.19 -9.12
C VAL A 527 28.32 -13.21 -7.98
N TRP A 528 27.19 -13.58 -7.37
CA TRP A 528 27.16 -14.59 -6.31
C TRP A 528 25.86 -15.41 -6.38
N PRO A 529 25.93 -16.68 -6.84
CA PRO A 529 24.73 -17.48 -7.15
C PRO A 529 23.91 -17.84 -5.90
N LEU A 530 24.52 -17.84 -4.71
CA LEU A 530 23.81 -18.12 -3.45
C LEU A 530 22.96 -16.94 -2.95
N THR A 531 22.98 -15.79 -3.63
CA THR A 531 22.20 -14.60 -3.27
C THR A 531 20.73 -14.92 -3.03
N ALA A 532 20.10 -15.66 -3.96
CA ALA A 532 18.68 -16.00 -3.86
C ALA A 532 18.37 -16.93 -2.67
N LEU A 533 19.29 -17.82 -2.29
CA LEU A 533 19.12 -18.71 -1.13
C LEU A 533 19.14 -17.91 0.18
N CYS A 534 20.06 -16.96 0.32
CA CYS A 534 20.12 -16.08 1.49
C CYS A 534 18.87 -15.21 1.60
N CYS A 535 18.40 -14.63 0.49
CA CYS A 535 17.15 -13.88 0.46
C CYS A 535 15.93 -14.76 0.79
N LEU A 536 15.92 -16.03 0.39
CA LEU A 536 14.85 -16.99 0.72
C LEU A 536 14.76 -17.22 2.23
N ILE A 537 15.89 -17.45 2.89
CA ILE A 537 15.97 -17.61 4.34
C ILE A 537 15.54 -16.31 5.03
N ASN A 538 16.02 -15.16 4.54
CA ASN A 538 15.66 -13.85 5.07
C ASN A 538 14.15 -13.63 5.03
N ASN A 539 13.50 -13.84 3.88
CA ASN A 539 12.07 -13.59 3.73
C ASN A 539 11.20 -14.51 4.58
N TRP A 540 11.69 -15.71 4.90
CA TRP A 540 11.00 -16.58 5.85
C TRP A 540 10.96 -15.97 7.26
N ILE A 541 12.08 -15.38 7.71
CA ILE A 541 12.18 -14.67 8.99
C ILE A 541 11.39 -13.36 8.92
N GLU A 542 11.56 -12.58 7.85
CA GLU A 542 11.00 -11.25 7.69
C GLU A 542 9.48 -11.26 7.72
N LEU A 543 8.85 -12.24 7.08
CA LEU A 543 7.40 -12.43 7.12
C LEU A 543 6.84 -12.53 8.54
N ARG A 544 7.62 -13.03 9.51
CA ARG A 544 7.26 -13.07 10.93
C ARG A 544 7.75 -11.84 11.69
N GLY A 545 8.91 -11.29 11.32
CA GLY A 545 9.43 -10.02 11.84
C GLY A 545 8.41 -8.91 11.64
N ASP A 546 7.99 -8.66 10.39
CA ASP A 546 7.00 -7.65 10.01
C ASP A 546 5.67 -7.82 10.72
N ALA A 547 5.22 -9.06 10.90
CA ALA A 547 4.00 -9.35 11.64
C ALA A 547 4.06 -8.82 13.08
N VAL A 548 5.21 -8.95 13.74
CA VAL A 548 5.44 -8.44 15.10
C VAL A 548 5.59 -6.91 15.13
N LYS A 549 6.08 -6.29 14.05
CA LYS A 549 6.30 -4.83 13.96
C LYS A 549 5.01 -4.02 14.00
N ILE A 550 3.84 -4.62 13.73
CA ILE A 550 2.52 -3.94 13.77
C ILE A 550 2.11 -3.62 15.23
N CYS A 551 2.88 -2.75 15.87
CA CYS A 551 2.74 -2.35 17.27
C CYS A 551 1.70 -1.24 17.45
N LYS A 552 1.52 -0.36 16.46
CA LYS A 552 0.43 0.64 16.40
C LYS A 552 -0.50 0.27 15.25
N ARG A 553 -1.81 0.20 15.51
CA ARG A 553 -2.76 -0.29 14.53
C ARG A 553 -2.86 0.72 13.38
N PRO A 554 -2.60 0.32 12.13
CA PRO A 554 -2.75 1.22 11.01
C PRO A 554 -4.24 1.40 10.70
N THR A 555 -4.58 2.56 10.14
CA THR A 555 -5.92 2.80 9.61
C THR A 555 -6.18 1.85 8.45
N PRO A 556 -7.29 1.07 8.47
CA PRO A 556 -7.60 0.16 7.38
C PRO A 556 -7.93 0.93 6.10
N LEU A 557 -7.16 0.69 5.04
CA LEU A 557 -7.33 1.28 3.73
C LEU A 557 -7.54 0.20 2.67
N ARG A 558 -8.43 0.51 1.71
CA ARG A 558 -8.62 -0.34 0.52
C ARG A 558 -7.46 -0.12 -0.43
N ALA A 559 -7.02 -1.22 -1.03
CA ALA A 559 -6.04 -1.22 -2.10
C ALA A 559 -6.50 -2.25 -3.14
N GLU A 560 -6.15 -2.02 -4.40
CA GLU A 560 -6.36 -2.99 -5.49
C GLU A 560 -5.05 -3.64 -5.94
N SER A 561 -3.91 -3.09 -5.48
CA SER A 561 -2.58 -3.44 -5.92
C SER A 561 -1.55 -3.06 -4.85
N ILE A 562 -0.35 -3.64 -4.93
CA ILE A 562 0.84 -3.14 -4.22
C ILE A 562 1.24 -1.72 -4.70
N GLY A 563 0.64 -1.23 -5.78
CA GLY A 563 0.75 0.14 -6.26
C GLY A 563 2.06 0.40 -7.00
N PRO A 564 2.84 1.44 -6.61
CA PRO A 564 4.04 1.87 -7.36
C PRO A 564 5.15 0.81 -7.41
N TRP A 565 5.18 -0.10 -6.44
CA TRP A 565 6.22 -1.13 -6.31
C TRP A 565 6.25 -2.11 -7.49
N LEU A 566 5.10 -2.38 -8.11
CA LEU A 566 5.04 -3.21 -9.30
C LEU A 566 5.83 -2.59 -10.45
N GLY A 567 5.62 -1.29 -10.69
CA GLY A 567 6.39 -0.53 -11.69
C GLY A 567 7.88 -0.50 -11.37
N ASN A 568 8.24 -0.31 -10.09
CA ASN A 568 9.64 -0.33 -9.66
C ASN A 568 10.31 -1.68 -9.94
N MET A 569 9.66 -2.80 -9.59
CA MET A 569 10.20 -4.12 -9.90
C MET A 569 10.34 -4.36 -11.40
N GLU A 570 9.39 -3.91 -12.22
CA GLU A 570 9.55 -3.98 -13.68
C GLU A 570 10.76 -3.20 -14.19
N THR A 571 11.03 -2.01 -13.64
CA THR A 571 12.24 -1.25 -13.98
C THR A 571 13.52 -1.97 -13.57
N LEU A 572 13.52 -2.67 -12.42
CA LEU A 572 14.65 -3.48 -11.98
C LEU A 572 14.90 -4.68 -12.90
N ILE A 573 13.85 -5.31 -13.43
CA ILE A 573 13.99 -6.42 -14.41
C ILE A 573 14.51 -5.90 -15.75
N TRP A 574 14.03 -4.75 -16.23
CA TRP A 574 14.62 -4.15 -17.42
C TRP A 574 16.10 -3.85 -17.19
N LEU A 575 16.44 -3.27 -16.04
CA LEU A 575 17.83 -2.96 -15.70
C LEU A 575 18.68 -4.23 -15.54
N SER A 576 18.11 -5.35 -15.08
CA SER A 576 18.85 -6.60 -14.99
C SER A 576 19.29 -7.16 -16.33
N SER A 577 18.51 -6.94 -17.39
CA SER A 577 18.90 -7.31 -18.75
C SER A 577 20.19 -6.59 -19.20
N ILE A 578 20.41 -5.38 -18.70
CA ILE A 578 21.60 -4.57 -18.94
C ILE A 578 22.74 -5.00 -18.02
N THR A 579 22.50 -5.10 -16.71
CA THR A 579 23.57 -5.40 -15.74
C THR A 579 24.13 -6.80 -15.89
N MET A 580 23.27 -7.81 -16.04
CA MET A 580 23.71 -9.20 -16.12
C MET A 580 24.47 -9.49 -17.41
N SER A 581 24.04 -8.91 -18.54
CA SER A 581 24.76 -9.05 -19.81
C SER A 581 26.11 -8.33 -19.79
N SER A 582 26.16 -7.13 -19.19
CA SER A 582 27.41 -6.42 -18.95
C SER A 582 28.37 -7.26 -18.10
N PHE A 583 27.91 -7.88 -17.02
CA PHE A 583 28.75 -8.73 -16.17
C PHE A 583 29.20 -10.00 -16.89
N ALA A 584 28.29 -10.64 -17.63
CA ALA A 584 28.59 -11.85 -18.38
C ALA A 584 29.69 -11.63 -19.43
N TYR A 585 29.78 -10.43 -20.02
CA TYR A 585 30.84 -10.09 -20.98
C TYR A 585 32.10 -9.54 -20.30
N LEU A 586 31.96 -8.50 -19.48
CA LEU A 586 33.08 -7.73 -18.90
C LEU A 586 33.94 -8.58 -17.97
N PHE A 587 33.31 -9.44 -17.17
CA PHE A 587 34.00 -10.27 -16.18
C PHE A 587 34.22 -11.70 -16.65
N HIS A 588 33.94 -12.01 -17.92
CA HIS A 588 34.22 -13.33 -18.46
C HIS A 588 35.73 -13.62 -18.39
N PRO A 589 36.17 -14.83 -17.98
CA PRO A 589 37.59 -15.15 -17.85
C PRO A 589 38.44 -14.96 -19.12
N SER A 590 37.81 -15.00 -20.29
CA SER A 590 38.48 -14.81 -21.59
C SER A 590 38.54 -13.35 -22.06
N THR A 591 37.86 -12.42 -21.37
CA THR A 591 37.77 -11.03 -21.78
C THR A 591 38.93 -10.24 -21.20
N ASN A 592 39.69 -9.54 -22.05
CA ASN A 592 40.70 -8.59 -21.59
C ASN A 592 40.04 -7.24 -21.29
N ILE A 593 39.91 -6.91 -20.01
CA ILE A 593 39.19 -5.70 -19.54
C ILE A 593 39.85 -4.41 -20.07
N HIS A 594 41.18 -4.39 -20.26
CA HIS A 594 41.92 -3.20 -20.70
C HIS A 594 42.01 -3.04 -22.23
N SER A 595 41.37 -3.92 -23.00
CA SER A 595 41.32 -3.80 -24.46
C SER A 595 40.43 -2.63 -24.90
N TYR A 596 40.86 -1.90 -25.94
CA TYR A 596 40.09 -0.81 -26.55
C TYR A 596 38.72 -1.26 -27.09
N TYR A 597 38.58 -2.53 -27.48
CA TYR A 597 37.35 -3.08 -28.04
C TYR A 597 36.33 -3.54 -26.99
N THR A 598 36.76 -3.75 -25.74
CA THR A 598 35.91 -4.28 -24.66
C THR A 598 34.66 -3.43 -24.42
N PRO A 599 34.73 -2.08 -24.35
CA PRO A 599 33.52 -1.26 -24.20
C PRO A 599 32.53 -1.45 -25.36
N ILE A 600 33.02 -1.53 -26.60
CA ILE A 600 32.17 -1.68 -27.80
C ILE A 600 31.40 -3.00 -27.75
N PHE A 601 32.11 -4.10 -27.52
CA PHE A 601 31.48 -5.41 -27.44
C PHE A 601 30.58 -5.57 -26.20
N THR A 602 30.90 -4.89 -25.10
CA THR A 602 30.00 -4.81 -23.93
C THR A 602 28.67 -4.15 -24.30
N LEU A 603 28.72 -3.02 -25.02
CA LEU A 603 27.51 -2.33 -25.49
C LEU A 603 26.70 -3.19 -26.47
N VAL A 604 27.37 -3.93 -27.36
CA VAL A 604 26.69 -4.89 -28.26
C VAL A 604 26.01 -6.01 -27.46
N ALA A 605 26.68 -6.57 -26.45
CA ALA A 605 26.09 -7.59 -25.58
C ALA A 605 24.85 -7.06 -24.82
N ILE A 606 24.92 -5.82 -24.32
CA ILE A 606 23.78 -5.15 -23.68
C ILE A 606 22.62 -4.98 -24.66
N LEU A 607 22.88 -4.46 -25.87
CA LEU A 607 21.85 -4.25 -26.89
C LEU A 607 21.15 -5.57 -27.24
N ILE A 608 21.92 -6.64 -27.47
CA ILE A 608 21.36 -7.97 -27.78
C ILE A 608 20.51 -8.47 -26.60
N SER A 609 21.02 -8.37 -25.38
CA SER A 609 20.29 -8.81 -24.18
C SER A 609 19.00 -8.04 -23.97
N GLU A 610 18.99 -6.72 -24.19
CA GLU A 610 17.80 -5.88 -24.07
C GLU A 610 16.71 -6.30 -25.09
N HIS A 611 17.09 -6.56 -26.35
CA HIS A 611 16.14 -7.03 -27.36
C HIS A 611 15.59 -8.42 -27.01
N ILE A 612 16.44 -9.32 -26.51
CA ILE A 612 16.01 -10.63 -26.00
C ILE A 612 15.03 -10.45 -24.84
N TYR A 613 15.30 -9.55 -23.90
CA TYR A 613 14.39 -9.24 -22.79
C TYR A 613 13.01 -8.78 -23.29
N VAL A 614 12.96 -7.86 -24.26
CA VAL A 614 11.69 -7.37 -24.84
C VAL A 614 10.92 -8.52 -25.49
N VAL A 615 11.58 -9.34 -26.30
CA VAL A 615 10.97 -10.50 -26.97
C VAL A 615 10.46 -11.52 -25.95
N LEU A 616 11.26 -11.86 -24.94
CA LEU A 616 10.87 -12.78 -23.88
C LEU A 616 9.68 -12.24 -23.08
N ARG A 617 9.67 -10.95 -22.74
CA ARG A 617 8.57 -10.33 -21.99
C ARG A 617 7.26 -10.41 -22.76
N LEU A 618 7.28 -10.08 -24.05
CA LEU A 618 6.10 -10.19 -24.91
C LEU A 618 5.66 -11.64 -25.07
N GLY A 619 6.60 -12.55 -25.33
CA GLY A 619 6.34 -13.98 -25.49
C GLY A 619 5.75 -14.63 -24.24
N ILE A 620 6.34 -14.37 -23.06
CA ILE A 620 5.87 -14.89 -21.77
C ILE A 620 4.48 -14.33 -21.44
N ARG A 621 4.24 -13.03 -21.65
CA ARG A 621 2.92 -12.43 -21.41
C ARG A 621 1.85 -13.09 -22.28
N GLN A 622 2.14 -13.28 -23.57
CA GLN A 622 1.22 -13.96 -24.48
C GLN A 622 1.01 -15.43 -24.09
N ALA A 623 2.07 -16.15 -23.74
CA ALA A 623 2.00 -17.54 -23.32
C ALA A 623 1.17 -17.71 -22.04
N ILE A 624 1.36 -16.85 -21.04
CA ILE A 624 0.57 -16.86 -19.79
C ILE A 624 -0.91 -16.59 -20.08
N HIS A 625 -1.23 -15.67 -20.99
CA HIS A 625 -2.60 -15.38 -21.39
C HIS A 625 -3.27 -16.57 -22.07
N LEU A 626 -2.53 -17.33 -22.89
CA LEU A 626 -3.03 -18.51 -23.59
C LEU A 626 -3.14 -19.76 -22.70
N LEU A 627 -2.11 -20.04 -21.89
CA LEU A 627 -2.01 -21.30 -21.13
C LEU A 627 -2.90 -21.32 -19.89
N TYR A 628 -3.09 -20.17 -19.24
CA TYR A 628 -3.85 -20.06 -18.01
C TYR A 628 -5.03 -19.12 -18.23
N PRO A 629 -6.27 -19.62 -18.40
CA PRO A 629 -7.45 -18.76 -18.52
C PRO A 629 -7.69 -17.98 -17.22
N ASN A 630 -8.13 -16.73 -17.34
CA ASN A 630 -8.35 -15.87 -16.18
C ASN A 630 -9.68 -16.20 -15.48
N ALA A 631 -9.65 -17.20 -14.58
CA ALA A 631 -10.83 -17.63 -13.83
C ALA A 631 -11.54 -16.48 -13.11
N SER A 632 -10.79 -15.49 -12.61
CA SER A 632 -11.35 -14.32 -11.92
C SER A 632 -12.17 -13.42 -12.84
N GLU A 633 -11.72 -13.23 -14.09
CA GLU A 633 -12.46 -12.44 -15.07
C GLU A 633 -13.74 -13.15 -15.51
N TYR A 634 -13.69 -14.48 -15.64
CA TYR A 634 -14.88 -15.29 -15.87
C TYR A 634 -15.89 -15.16 -14.74
N LEU A 635 -15.45 -15.20 -13.48
CA LEU A 635 -16.33 -14.97 -12.32
C LEU A 635 -17.02 -13.61 -12.39
N VAL A 636 -16.28 -12.55 -12.71
CA VAL A 636 -16.89 -11.22 -12.85
C VAL A 636 -17.89 -11.17 -14.00
N LYS A 637 -17.53 -11.69 -15.19
CA LYS A 637 -18.46 -11.77 -16.33
C LYS A 637 -19.72 -12.57 -15.98
N LYS A 638 -19.59 -13.62 -15.17
CA LYS A 638 -20.71 -14.43 -14.68
C LYS A 638 -21.62 -13.64 -13.75
N GLU A 639 -21.07 -12.89 -12.79
CA GLU A 639 -21.87 -12.03 -11.90
C GLU A 639 -22.53 -10.88 -12.68
N GLU A 640 -21.82 -10.24 -13.61
CA GLU A 640 -22.39 -9.21 -14.49
C GLU A 640 -23.56 -9.76 -15.31
N TYR A 641 -23.43 -10.98 -15.84
CA TYR A 641 -24.49 -11.65 -16.59
C TYR A 641 -25.70 -11.95 -15.69
N LYS A 642 -25.47 -12.48 -14.48
CA LYS A 642 -26.56 -12.73 -13.51
C LYS A 642 -27.30 -11.45 -13.17
N LEU A 643 -26.57 -10.37 -12.90
CA LEU A 643 -27.15 -9.06 -12.62
C LEU A 643 -28.03 -8.61 -13.79
N LYS A 644 -27.50 -8.63 -15.02
CA LYS A 644 -28.28 -8.29 -16.22
C LYS A 644 -29.54 -9.15 -16.37
N LYS A 645 -29.44 -10.44 -16.05
CA LYS A 645 -30.57 -11.37 -16.08
C LYS A 645 -31.64 -11.00 -15.05
N VAL A 646 -31.27 -10.71 -13.80
CA VAL A 646 -32.20 -10.27 -12.75
C VAL A 646 -32.93 -8.99 -13.16
N TRP A 647 -32.19 -8.02 -13.70
CA TRP A 647 -32.79 -6.78 -14.22
C TRP A 647 -33.74 -7.03 -15.40
N LEU A 648 -33.39 -7.94 -16.31
CA LEU A 648 -34.26 -8.33 -17.41
C LEU A 648 -35.56 -8.97 -16.89
N GLU A 649 -35.47 -9.89 -15.94
CA GLU A 649 -36.64 -10.54 -15.32
C GLU A 649 -37.53 -9.52 -14.60
N ARG A 650 -36.93 -8.55 -13.88
CA ARG A 650 -37.68 -7.43 -13.26
C ARG A 650 -38.40 -6.59 -14.31
N MET A 651 -37.75 -6.29 -15.45
CA MET A 651 -38.38 -5.52 -16.52
C MET A 651 -39.52 -6.29 -17.20
N ILE A 652 -39.36 -7.58 -17.46
CA ILE A 652 -40.41 -8.43 -18.03
C ILE A 652 -41.59 -8.53 -17.07
N GLY A 653 -41.35 -8.82 -15.79
CA GLY A 653 -42.42 -8.88 -14.78
C GLY A 653 -43.18 -7.57 -14.62
N ASN A 654 -42.48 -6.43 -14.64
CA ASN A 654 -43.11 -5.11 -14.65
C ASN A 654 -43.91 -4.85 -15.94
N HIS A 655 -43.45 -5.34 -17.08
CA HIS A 655 -44.15 -5.22 -18.35
C HIS A 655 -45.42 -6.08 -18.39
N GLU A 656 -45.36 -7.32 -17.90
CA GLU A 656 -46.53 -8.19 -17.74
C GLU A 656 -47.55 -7.61 -16.75
N ALA A 657 -47.09 -7.03 -15.63
CA ALA A 657 -47.95 -6.30 -14.70
C ALA A 657 -48.60 -5.06 -15.35
N PHE A 658 -47.88 -4.35 -16.22
CA PHE A 658 -48.41 -3.22 -16.97
C PHE A 658 -49.47 -3.65 -18.00
N ILE A 659 -49.22 -4.74 -18.74
CA ILE A 659 -50.18 -5.30 -19.70
C ILE A 659 -51.45 -5.75 -18.97
N SER A 660 -51.33 -6.52 -17.89
CA SER A 660 -52.48 -7.00 -17.13
C SER A 660 -53.30 -5.88 -16.49
N ALA A 661 -52.67 -4.80 -16.01
CA ALA A 661 -53.38 -3.62 -15.54
C ALA A 661 -54.14 -2.90 -16.68
N THR A 662 -53.54 -2.83 -17.87
CA THR A 662 -54.17 -2.24 -19.06
C THR A 662 -55.33 -3.11 -19.56
N GLU A 663 -55.20 -4.44 -19.57
CA GLU A 663 -56.29 -5.36 -19.92
C GLU A 663 -57.47 -5.27 -18.95
N GLN A 664 -57.23 -5.08 -17.65
CA GLN A 664 -58.31 -4.86 -16.69
C GLN A 664 -59.04 -3.54 -16.94
N GLN A 665 -58.32 -2.49 -17.34
CA GLN A 665 -58.89 -1.19 -17.66
C GLN A 665 -59.65 -1.21 -18.99
N ASP A 666 -59.08 -1.78 -20.05
CA ASP A 666 -59.74 -1.99 -21.34
C ASP A 666 -61.02 -2.84 -21.19
N ASN A 667 -60.99 -3.91 -20.39
CA ASN A 667 -62.18 -4.74 -20.12
C ASN A 667 -63.27 -3.97 -19.36
N SER A 668 -62.90 -2.98 -18.55
CA SER A 668 -63.85 -2.11 -17.85
C SER A 668 -64.46 -1.05 -18.77
N ASP A 669 -63.68 -0.48 -19.69
CA ASP A 669 -64.17 0.45 -20.72
C ASP A 669 -65.05 -0.29 -21.75
N LEU A 670 -64.70 -1.52 -22.10
CA LEU A 670 -65.52 -2.45 -22.88
C LEU A 670 -66.72 -2.99 -22.10
N SER A 671 -66.95 -2.62 -20.84
CA SER A 671 -68.12 -3.07 -20.07
C SER A 671 -69.30 -2.09 -20.15
N GLN A 672 -69.10 -0.84 -20.60
CA GLN A 672 -70.14 0.18 -20.68
C GLN A 672 -70.24 0.78 -22.10
N GLY A 673 -71.43 0.69 -22.72
CA GLY A 673 -71.73 1.33 -24.01
C GLY A 673 -72.02 0.37 -25.18
N LEU A 674 -72.01 0.90 -26.41
CA LEU A 674 -72.27 0.14 -27.66
C LEU A 674 -71.11 -0.81 -28.00
N SER A 675 -69.87 -0.42 -27.72
CA SER A 675 -68.67 -1.27 -27.89
C SER A 675 -68.77 -2.54 -27.06
N ALA A 676 -69.23 -2.42 -25.81
CA ALA A 676 -69.47 -3.54 -24.91
C ALA A 676 -70.48 -4.56 -25.47
N LYS A 677 -71.52 -4.11 -26.16
CA LYS A 677 -72.52 -5.00 -26.77
C LYS A 677 -71.99 -5.72 -28.01
N ILE A 678 -71.16 -5.06 -28.81
CA ILE A 678 -70.63 -5.61 -30.07
C ILE A 678 -69.49 -6.60 -29.78
N TRP A 679 -68.59 -6.26 -28.85
CA TRP A 679 -67.32 -7.00 -28.68
C TRP A 679 -67.31 -7.99 -27.51
N ARG A 680 -68.35 -8.04 -26.65
CA ARG A 680 -68.42 -8.96 -25.49
C ARG A 680 -68.31 -10.44 -25.84
N ASN A 681 -68.86 -10.84 -26.99
CA ASN A 681 -68.96 -12.25 -27.35
C ASN A 681 -67.84 -12.70 -28.30
N HIS A 682 -67.19 -11.74 -28.97
CA HIS A 682 -66.23 -11.99 -30.05
C HIS A 682 -64.91 -12.61 -29.57
N LEU A 683 -64.48 -12.28 -28.34
CA LEU A 683 -63.16 -12.66 -27.83
C LEU A 683 -63.09 -14.09 -27.28
N ASN A 684 -64.21 -14.66 -26.82
CA ASN A 684 -64.19 -15.95 -26.10
C ASN A 684 -64.64 -17.15 -26.94
N GLN A 685 -65.37 -16.94 -28.06
CA GLN A 685 -65.94 -18.03 -28.85
C GLN A 685 -65.92 -17.76 -30.38
N PRO A 686 -64.74 -17.57 -31.00
CA PRO A 686 -64.63 -17.21 -32.41
C PRO A 686 -65.25 -18.27 -33.35
N LYS A 687 -65.26 -19.54 -32.94
CA LYS A 687 -65.89 -20.62 -33.71
C LYS A 687 -67.41 -20.48 -33.81
N ILE A 688 -68.08 -20.07 -32.73
CA ILE A 688 -69.55 -19.98 -32.70
C ILE A 688 -70.04 -18.83 -33.58
N GLU A 689 -69.34 -17.69 -33.61
CA GLU A 689 -69.68 -16.61 -34.53
C GLU A 689 -69.46 -16.99 -36.00
N VAL A 690 -68.36 -17.69 -36.30
CA VAL A 690 -68.12 -18.20 -37.65
C VAL A 690 -69.21 -19.19 -38.04
N ASP A 691 -69.58 -20.12 -37.16
CA ASP A 691 -70.65 -21.09 -37.42
C ASP A 691 -72.02 -20.41 -37.59
N THR A 692 -72.30 -19.36 -36.82
CA THR A 692 -73.53 -18.56 -36.95
C THR A 692 -73.53 -17.78 -38.28
N ALA A 693 -72.40 -17.20 -38.67
CA ALA A 693 -72.24 -16.52 -39.96
C ALA A 693 -72.41 -17.50 -41.13
N VAL A 694 -71.85 -18.71 -41.02
CA VAL A 694 -72.02 -19.79 -42.00
C VAL A 694 -73.50 -20.19 -42.10
N GLN A 695 -74.22 -20.31 -40.98
CA GLN A 695 -75.67 -20.59 -41.00
C GLN A 695 -76.48 -19.46 -41.66
N ILE A 696 -76.14 -18.19 -41.41
CA ILE A 696 -76.79 -17.05 -42.06
C ILE A 696 -76.59 -17.10 -43.57
N VAL A 697 -75.35 -17.35 -44.03
CA VAL A 697 -75.04 -17.51 -45.46
C VAL A 697 -75.80 -18.69 -46.06
N GLN A 698 -75.79 -19.86 -45.40
CA GLN A 698 -76.51 -21.05 -45.87
C GLN A 698 -78.03 -20.84 -45.95
N ASN A 699 -78.62 -20.06 -45.04
CA ASN A 699 -80.05 -19.77 -45.07
C ASN A 699 -80.43 -18.79 -46.18
N ALA A 700 -79.56 -17.81 -46.51
CA ALA A 700 -79.78 -16.89 -47.63
C ALA A 700 -79.81 -17.61 -48.99
N PHE A 701 -79.04 -18.70 -49.15
CA PHE A 701 -79.05 -19.54 -50.34
C PHE A 701 -80.20 -20.58 -50.39
N LYS A 702 -81.01 -20.69 -49.33
CA LYS A 702 -82.20 -21.59 -49.29
C LYS A 702 -83.50 -20.87 -49.66
N THR A 703 -83.48 -19.55 -49.86
CA THR A 703 -84.64 -18.71 -50.18
C THR A 703 -84.82 -18.42 -51.68
N GLU A 704 -84.16 -19.18 -52.54
CA GLU A 704 -84.52 -19.35 -53.97
C GLU A 704 -84.98 -20.79 -54.20
#